data_AF-A0A9P9AER1-F1
#
_entry.id   AF-A0A9P9AER1-F1
#
_cell.length_a   1.000
_cell.length_b   1.000
_cell.length_c   1.000
_cell.angle_alpha   90.00
_cell.angle_beta   90.00
_cell.angle_gamma   90.00
#
_symmetry.space_group_name_H-M   'P 1'
#
loop_
_entity.id
_entity.type
_entity.pdbx_description
1 polymer ?
#
loop_
_entity_poly.entity_id
_entity_poly.type
_entity_poly.pdbx_seq_one_letter_code
_entity_poly.pdbx_strand_id
1 'polypeptide(L)'
;MLWSGLSVALAAVASSSVSATLLPRQDAAEFQSNSTSPVAKSFIIEYAAGSAKARRDSLASALDIDVVKTFESSIFNGASILTNTHNADSLEKLPDVARVWINSHVPLTPLTPQDFSDEATAGEYNVHNTTGVSKLHELGYFGEGVKVGVVDTGIWWKHDALGGCLGDGCKVAGGYDFVGNGIWPYDEATPDDDPEDLQGHGTHVAGIIGAEGKGGFVGVAPKASLYGYKVFSQAPGTDDATLIDSFLRAYEDGMDIITASIGGPSGWSNNAWAEVADRIVREGVVVTISAGNSGDAGTFFPSSGSSGQGVIGVASVEAETFPAYPFEATFNLDGAANTTKVGYMPSTYFFPADIQDWPVAVLNTDTSDPADGCEPYPEGTPRIDGHVALVRRGTCTFAIKQANLQALGAEYVLAYNNGNPLITPATTEEGSLIALITASAGEAIVKTIAAGGNVTVDFSLNPDTPVGLEYPAGGRPNDFTSWGGTYDLQIKPDIAAPGGSIFSTYRGGGYAVLSGTSMACPYVAGVAALYIGVHGGREKHGKGFAKTLSDRIISSGSALPWSTTPGGPVDYSRPAPVAQVGNGMIDAFKIVEYKSSLTFEKIALNDTRYFSRYHDVTVKNDGDKEVSYKFSTQAAAGVEIAAWFDLTPTIRDFRLKSLSEITPTDLEPKISLPRDFTLKPGQSKTVSVNFENPDKLGWNATALPLYSGKVIISSSLGEQLSVPYMGLGADLKSQLDPIYRSTYPFSRSHISFQSIQDKPWYTFNLSPQSQDFPKIYVKNIWGTREVRWDIFEAGWTERQWKWPLVPGENGYIGPAASWYGAGQVNWFPANEDPDETYTYPRRDLFRNAQTTQSYHEHWWFGKLGNGSQIEPGKYTWRFATLKPFGNRANADNWSVYKTPEIEVRGKY
;
A
#
# COMPACT_ATOMS: atom_id res chain seq x y z
N MET A 1 13.70 -54.23 64.40
CA MET A 1 14.18 -53.55 63.18
C MET A 1 12.93 -53.07 62.41
N LEU A 2 12.32 -51.94 62.80
CA LEU A 2 12.42 -50.55 62.25
C LEU A 2 11.72 -50.40 60.88
N TRP A 3 10.43 -49.99 60.82
CA TRP A 3 9.84 -48.61 60.64
C TRP A 3 10.12 -48.00 59.25
N SER A 4 9.23 -47.38 58.46
CA SER A 4 7.83 -46.84 58.54
C SER A 4 7.43 -46.37 57.10
N GLY A 5 6.23 -46.61 56.52
CA GLY A 5 4.95 -45.85 56.63
C GLY A 5 4.75 -44.88 55.42
N LEU A 6 3.60 -44.62 54.78
CA LEU A 6 2.19 -44.95 55.02
C LEU A 6 1.30 -44.67 53.76
N SER A 7 0.36 -45.59 53.51
CA SER A 7 -1.03 -45.59 52.97
C SER A 7 -1.92 -44.31 53.18
N VAL A 8 -3.13 -44.04 52.60
CA VAL A 8 -4.13 -44.71 51.73
C VAL A 8 -5.27 -43.70 51.32
N ALA A 9 -5.99 -44.03 50.23
CA ALA A 9 -7.30 -43.64 49.63
C ALA A 9 -8.31 -42.66 50.33
N LEU A 10 -9.28 -41.97 49.67
CA LEU A 10 -10.49 -42.46 48.94
C LEU A 10 -11.38 -41.27 48.44
N ALA A 11 -12.03 -41.44 47.28
CA ALA A 11 -13.34 -40.96 46.75
C ALA A 11 -13.93 -39.50 46.85
N ALA A 12 -14.11 -38.90 45.65
CA ALA A 12 -15.31 -38.29 44.99
C ALA A 12 -16.21 -37.18 45.63
N VAL A 13 -16.39 -36.05 44.92
CA VAL A 13 -17.67 -35.42 44.46
C VAL A 13 -17.42 -34.56 43.19
N ALA A 14 -18.37 -34.57 42.25
CA ALA A 14 -18.35 -33.96 40.91
C ALA A 14 -18.89 -32.51 40.83
N SER A 15 -18.47 -31.74 39.82
CA SER A 15 -19.39 -30.89 39.01
C SER A 15 -18.80 -30.53 37.62
N SER A 16 -19.50 -31.03 36.60
CA SER A 16 -19.60 -30.62 35.19
C SER A 16 -18.35 -30.19 34.39
N SER A 17 -17.67 -31.18 33.79
CA SER A 17 -17.05 -31.03 32.47
C SER A 17 -18.05 -31.44 31.40
N VAL A 18 -18.60 -30.47 30.66
CA VAL A 18 -19.36 -30.75 29.45
C VAL A 18 -18.36 -30.93 28.30
N SER A 19 -18.50 -32.06 27.63
CA SER A 19 -17.76 -32.54 26.46
C SER A 19 -17.33 -31.43 25.50
N ALA A 20 -16.02 -31.20 25.40
CA ALA A 20 -15.43 -30.69 24.18
C ALA A 20 -15.54 -31.80 23.12
N THR A 21 -16.54 -31.66 22.26
CA THR A 21 -16.67 -32.40 21.01
C THR A 21 -15.35 -32.34 20.24
N LEU A 22 -14.89 -33.51 19.83
CA LEU A 22 -13.74 -33.74 18.94
C LEU A 22 -13.73 -32.72 17.78
N LEU A 23 -12.77 -31.80 17.81
CA LEU A 23 -12.34 -31.03 16.65
C LEU A 23 -11.01 -31.60 16.15
N PRO A 24 -10.97 -32.23 14.96
CA PRO A 24 -9.73 -32.32 14.20
C PRO A 24 -9.92 -31.59 12.86
N ARG A 25 -9.48 -30.34 12.82
CA ARG A 25 -8.95 -29.61 11.66
C ARG A 25 -8.20 -28.37 12.17
N GLN A 26 -7.17 -28.62 12.98
CA GLN A 26 -6.05 -27.70 13.10
C GLN A 26 -5.11 -28.06 11.95
N ASP A 27 -4.95 -27.13 11.01
CA ASP A 27 -3.75 -26.86 10.19
C ASP A 27 -4.14 -25.93 9.02
N ALA A 28 -4.79 -24.80 9.34
CA ALA A 28 -5.07 -23.71 8.40
C ALA A 28 -4.29 -22.43 8.75
N ALA A 29 -3.39 -22.50 9.74
CA ALA A 29 -2.63 -21.35 10.23
C ALA A 29 -1.31 -21.08 9.47
N GLU A 30 -0.90 -21.95 8.52
CA GLU A 30 0.39 -21.81 7.80
C GLU A 30 0.28 -21.26 6.36
N PHE A 31 -0.92 -21.01 5.82
CA PHE A 31 -1.11 -20.63 4.40
C PHE A 31 -1.34 -19.12 4.12
N GLN A 32 -0.91 -18.22 5.02
CA GLN A 32 -1.02 -16.77 4.78
C GLN A 32 0.29 -16.21 4.23
N SER A 33 0.56 -16.41 2.93
CA SER A 33 1.54 -15.57 2.25
C SER A 33 0.90 -14.21 1.98
N ASN A 34 1.37 -13.15 2.65
CA ASN A 34 0.95 -11.75 2.41
C ASN A 34 1.42 -11.19 1.04
N SER A 35 1.60 -12.03 0.01
CA SER A 35 2.13 -11.63 -1.29
C SER A 35 1.23 -12.04 -2.45
N THR A 36 1.22 -11.19 -3.48
CA THR A 36 0.54 -11.46 -4.74
C THR A 36 1.13 -12.69 -5.42
N SER A 37 0.29 -13.67 -5.72
CA SER A 37 0.69 -14.96 -6.30
C SER A 37 -0.24 -15.36 -7.45
N PRO A 38 0.22 -16.13 -8.45
CA PRO A 38 -0.66 -16.61 -9.52
C PRO A 38 -1.75 -17.54 -8.98
N VAL A 39 -2.96 -17.40 -9.50
CA VAL A 39 -4.02 -18.41 -9.31
C VAL A 39 -3.71 -19.60 -10.24
N ALA A 40 -3.71 -20.82 -9.70
CA ALA A 40 -3.34 -22.01 -10.47
C ALA A 40 -4.22 -22.16 -11.73
N LYS A 41 -3.59 -22.47 -12.87
CA LYS A 41 -4.26 -22.73 -14.17
C LYS A 41 -5.09 -21.55 -14.72
N SER A 42 -5.06 -20.38 -14.09
CA SER A 42 -6.03 -19.30 -14.32
C SER A 42 -5.49 -18.13 -15.15
N PHE A 43 -6.30 -17.67 -16.10
CA PHE A 43 -6.00 -16.56 -16.99
C PHE A 43 -7.20 -15.63 -17.15
N ILE A 44 -6.92 -14.35 -17.38
CA ILE A 44 -7.89 -13.38 -17.85
C ILE A 44 -7.63 -13.13 -19.33
N ILE A 45 -8.63 -13.30 -20.17
CA ILE A 45 -8.55 -13.07 -21.61
C ILE A 45 -9.44 -11.90 -22.02
N GLU A 46 -8.94 -11.08 -22.93
CA GLU A 46 -9.74 -10.07 -23.62
C GLU A 46 -10.04 -10.54 -25.04
N TYR A 47 -11.29 -10.41 -25.47
CA TYR A 47 -11.68 -10.73 -26.84
C TYR A 47 -11.37 -9.58 -27.80
N ALA A 48 -11.07 -9.90 -29.05
CA ALA A 48 -10.98 -8.90 -30.13
C ALA A 48 -12.31 -8.14 -30.29
N ALA A 49 -12.30 -6.96 -30.92
CA ALA A 49 -13.52 -6.20 -31.20
C ALA A 49 -14.44 -6.94 -32.21
N GLY A 50 -15.77 -6.89 -32.02
CA GLY A 50 -16.76 -7.30 -33.04
C GLY A 50 -17.55 -8.60 -32.82
N SER A 51 -17.25 -9.43 -31.81
CA SER A 51 -18.15 -10.52 -31.39
C SER A 51 -17.83 -11.09 -30.01
N ALA A 52 -18.57 -10.69 -28.98
CA ALA A 52 -18.42 -11.29 -27.64
C ALA A 52 -19.17 -12.64 -27.54
N LYS A 53 -20.44 -12.66 -27.98
CA LYS A 53 -21.35 -13.80 -27.74
C LYS A 53 -21.04 -15.05 -28.57
N ALA A 54 -20.90 -14.95 -29.89
CA ALA A 54 -20.58 -16.10 -30.75
C ALA A 54 -19.16 -16.66 -30.51
N ARG A 55 -18.29 -15.88 -29.87
CA ARG A 55 -16.87 -16.22 -29.65
C ARG A 55 -16.62 -16.88 -28.30
N ARG A 56 -17.40 -16.51 -27.27
CA ARG A 56 -17.53 -17.27 -26.02
C ARG A 56 -17.88 -18.74 -26.31
N ASP A 57 -18.90 -18.96 -27.12
CA ASP A 57 -19.34 -20.31 -27.46
C ASP A 57 -18.25 -21.07 -28.23
N SER A 58 -17.50 -20.41 -29.13
CA SER A 58 -16.39 -21.02 -29.86
C SER A 58 -15.16 -21.34 -29.01
N LEU A 59 -14.84 -20.53 -27.98
CA LEU A 59 -13.72 -20.77 -27.07
C LEU A 59 -14.05 -21.84 -26.02
N ALA A 60 -15.27 -21.82 -25.47
CA ALA A 60 -15.77 -22.88 -24.59
C ALA A 60 -15.97 -24.21 -25.33
N SER A 61 -16.10 -24.18 -26.66
CA SER A 61 -16.08 -25.37 -27.53
C SER A 61 -14.69 -25.91 -27.80
N ALA A 62 -13.62 -25.16 -27.50
CA ALA A 62 -12.25 -25.65 -27.60
C ALA A 62 -12.01 -26.66 -26.47
N LEU A 63 -11.52 -27.86 -26.82
CA LEU A 63 -11.19 -28.90 -25.85
C LEU A 63 -10.21 -28.32 -24.79
N ASP A 64 -10.49 -28.51 -23.49
CA ASP A 64 -9.64 -28.15 -22.33
C ASP A 64 -9.54 -26.66 -21.92
N ILE A 65 -10.60 -25.85 -22.12
CA ILE A 65 -10.75 -24.52 -21.50
C ILE A 65 -12.08 -24.43 -20.74
N ASP A 66 -12.00 -24.20 -19.42
CA ASP A 66 -13.16 -23.96 -18.57
C ASP A 66 -13.35 -22.45 -18.35
N VAL A 67 -14.51 -21.92 -18.70
CA VAL A 67 -14.84 -20.51 -18.46
C VAL A 67 -15.41 -20.35 -17.05
N VAL A 68 -14.66 -19.67 -16.17
CA VAL A 68 -15.05 -19.41 -14.78
C VAL A 68 -15.99 -18.20 -14.69
N LYS A 69 -15.65 -17.12 -15.42
CA LYS A 69 -16.40 -15.86 -15.41
C LYS A 69 -16.39 -15.26 -16.81
N THR A 70 -17.50 -14.71 -17.25
CA THR A 70 -17.54 -13.85 -18.45
C THR A 70 -17.70 -12.40 -18.03
N PHE A 71 -16.92 -11.50 -18.65
CA PHE A 71 -17.07 -10.06 -18.54
C PHE A 71 -17.74 -9.54 -19.81
N GLU A 72 -18.97 -9.04 -19.69
CA GLU A 72 -19.73 -8.50 -20.83
C GLU A 72 -20.12 -7.05 -20.56
N SER A 73 -19.13 -6.16 -20.64
CA SER A 73 -19.33 -4.73 -20.42
C SER A 73 -18.87 -3.91 -21.62
N SER A 74 -19.39 -2.69 -21.76
CA SER A 74 -18.92 -1.74 -22.78
C SER A 74 -17.44 -1.35 -22.57
N ILE A 75 -16.91 -1.52 -21.36
CA ILE A 75 -15.52 -1.24 -20.97
C ILE A 75 -14.58 -2.39 -21.34
N PHE A 76 -15.00 -3.61 -21.05
CA PHE A 76 -14.19 -4.81 -21.14
C PHE A 76 -15.05 -6.01 -21.55
N ASN A 77 -14.61 -6.69 -22.60
CA ASN A 77 -15.25 -7.90 -23.11
C ASN A 77 -14.23 -9.04 -23.06
N GLY A 78 -14.48 -10.03 -22.23
CA GLY A 78 -13.49 -11.06 -21.93
C GLY A 78 -14.01 -12.17 -21.04
N ALA A 79 -13.10 -12.98 -20.54
CA ALA A 79 -13.42 -14.03 -19.58
C ALA A 79 -12.25 -14.31 -18.62
N SER A 80 -12.56 -14.77 -17.42
CA SER A 80 -11.63 -15.53 -16.59
C SER A 80 -11.79 -17.01 -16.92
N ILE A 81 -10.69 -17.69 -17.20
CA ILE A 81 -10.67 -19.08 -17.65
C ILE A 81 -9.69 -19.92 -16.83
N LEU A 82 -9.92 -21.23 -16.79
CA LEU A 82 -9.01 -22.25 -16.30
C LEU A 82 -8.61 -23.17 -17.44
N THR A 83 -7.34 -23.56 -17.49
CA THR A 83 -6.85 -24.50 -18.51
C THR A 83 -5.57 -25.20 -18.06
N ASN A 84 -5.48 -26.50 -18.36
CA ASN A 84 -4.29 -27.31 -18.09
C ASN A 84 -3.34 -27.41 -19.29
N THR A 85 -3.83 -27.07 -20.49
CA THR A 85 -3.17 -27.37 -21.77
C THR A 85 -2.66 -26.12 -22.48
N HIS A 86 -2.92 -24.94 -21.92
CA HIS A 86 -2.55 -23.67 -22.49
C HIS A 86 -1.70 -22.81 -21.55
N ASN A 87 -0.87 -21.98 -22.16
CA ASN A 87 -0.16 -20.87 -21.54
C ASN A 87 -0.51 -19.54 -22.23
N ALA A 88 -0.04 -18.43 -21.67
CA ALA A 88 -0.31 -17.09 -22.19
C ALA A 88 0.03 -16.94 -23.69
N ASP A 89 1.17 -17.44 -24.16
CA ASP A 89 1.56 -17.32 -25.58
C ASP A 89 0.65 -18.17 -26.50
N SER A 90 0.18 -19.33 -26.03
CA SER A 90 -0.73 -20.18 -26.81
C SER A 90 -2.15 -19.62 -26.86
N LEU A 91 -2.61 -19.00 -25.77
CA LEU A 91 -3.92 -18.36 -25.69
C LEU A 91 -3.97 -17.12 -26.58
N GLU A 92 -2.91 -16.30 -26.60
CA GLU A 92 -2.82 -15.12 -27.48
C GLU A 92 -2.81 -15.45 -28.97
N LYS A 93 -2.49 -16.70 -29.34
CA LYS A 93 -2.54 -17.17 -30.73
C LYS A 93 -3.92 -17.70 -31.15
N LEU A 94 -4.82 -17.93 -30.20
CA LEU A 94 -6.16 -18.38 -30.51
C LEU A 94 -6.88 -17.30 -31.34
N PRO A 95 -7.71 -17.69 -32.32
CA PRO A 95 -8.53 -16.74 -33.01
C PRO A 95 -9.37 -15.96 -32.00
N ASP A 96 -9.49 -14.66 -32.22
CA ASP A 96 -10.32 -13.75 -31.44
C ASP A 96 -9.88 -13.43 -29.99
N VAL A 97 -8.72 -13.90 -29.55
CA VAL A 97 -8.07 -13.43 -28.30
C VAL A 97 -7.18 -12.23 -28.62
N ALA A 98 -7.44 -11.09 -27.97
CA ALA A 98 -6.67 -9.86 -28.16
C ALA A 98 -5.51 -9.73 -27.17
N ARG A 99 -5.74 -10.10 -25.91
CA ARG A 99 -4.76 -10.02 -24.82
C ARG A 99 -5.00 -11.12 -23.80
N VAL A 100 -3.94 -11.52 -23.11
CA VAL A 100 -3.98 -12.52 -22.04
C VAL A 100 -3.15 -12.04 -20.86
N TRP A 101 -3.72 -12.16 -19.68
CA TRP A 101 -3.05 -11.93 -18.39
C TRP A 101 -3.18 -13.16 -17.52
N ILE A 102 -2.23 -13.32 -16.59
CA ILE A 102 -2.33 -14.31 -15.51
C ILE A 102 -3.26 -13.72 -14.46
N ASN A 103 -4.23 -14.50 -13.98
CA ASN A 103 -5.04 -14.11 -12.83
C ASN A 103 -4.19 -14.27 -11.56
N SER A 104 -4.15 -13.25 -10.69
CA SER A 104 -3.34 -13.29 -9.48
C SER A 104 -4.20 -13.07 -8.23
N HIS A 105 -3.84 -13.75 -7.15
CA HIS A 105 -4.34 -13.45 -5.81
C HIS A 105 -3.82 -12.09 -5.34
N VAL A 106 -4.70 -11.27 -4.80
CA VAL A 106 -4.40 -9.95 -4.24
C VAL A 106 -4.75 -9.96 -2.75
N PRO A 107 -3.77 -9.86 -1.84
CA PRO A 107 -4.04 -9.85 -0.41
C PRO A 107 -4.56 -8.49 0.05
N LEU A 108 -5.35 -8.49 1.11
CA LEU A 108 -5.56 -7.28 1.91
C LEU A 108 -4.34 -7.09 2.81
N THR A 109 -3.78 -5.88 2.84
CA THR A 109 -2.67 -5.61 3.75
C THR A 109 -3.18 -5.64 5.19
N PRO A 110 -2.59 -6.44 6.10
CA PRO A 110 -3.00 -6.45 7.50
C PRO A 110 -2.79 -5.07 8.11
N LEU A 111 -3.82 -4.56 8.79
CA LEU A 111 -3.74 -3.36 9.62
C LEU A 111 -3.96 -3.77 11.08
N THR A 112 -3.29 -3.08 11.99
CA THR A 112 -3.53 -3.24 13.43
C THR A 112 -4.47 -2.13 13.88
N PRO A 113 -5.77 -2.40 14.11
CA PRO A 113 -6.68 -1.41 14.63
C PRO A 113 -6.35 -1.04 16.07
N GLN A 114 -6.55 0.24 16.39
CA GLN A 114 -6.80 0.70 17.75
C GLN A 114 -8.29 1.03 17.84
N ASP A 115 -9.05 0.13 18.46
CA ASP A 115 -10.50 0.25 18.59
C ASP A 115 -10.90 1.19 19.73
N PHE A 116 -12.00 1.91 19.52
CA PHE A 116 -12.73 2.72 20.49
C PHE A 116 -14.15 2.16 20.59
N SER A 117 -14.83 2.34 21.72
CA SER A 117 -16.17 1.75 21.90
C SER A 117 -17.22 2.31 20.93
N ASP A 118 -18.40 1.68 20.92
CA ASP A 118 -19.57 2.04 20.11
C ASP A 118 -20.09 3.48 20.36
N GLU A 119 -19.70 4.10 21.48
CA GLU A 119 -20.20 5.42 21.91
C GLU A 119 -19.17 6.54 21.67
N ALA A 120 -18.10 6.25 20.92
CA ALA A 120 -16.97 7.15 20.82
C ALA A 120 -17.26 8.46 20.06
N THR A 121 -16.76 9.61 20.58
CA THR A 121 -16.92 10.93 19.92
C THR A 121 -15.63 11.72 19.72
N ALA A 122 -15.32 12.15 18.50
CA ALA A 122 -14.04 12.79 18.15
C ALA A 122 -14.08 14.33 18.15
N GLY A 123 -14.53 14.94 19.25
CA GLY A 123 -14.87 16.37 19.28
C GLY A 123 -13.76 17.38 18.93
N GLU A 124 -12.48 17.00 19.06
CA GLU A 124 -11.32 17.88 18.82
C GLU A 124 -10.35 17.36 17.73
N TYR A 125 -10.60 16.18 17.15
CA TYR A 125 -9.77 15.62 16.09
C TYR A 125 -10.22 16.13 14.71
N ASN A 126 -9.29 16.61 13.89
CA ASN A 126 -9.63 17.15 12.57
C ASN A 126 -8.49 16.98 11.55
N VAL A 127 -8.77 16.24 10.47
CA VAL A 127 -7.86 16.05 9.33
C VAL A 127 -8.25 16.87 8.09
N HIS A 128 -9.23 17.75 8.20
CA HIS A 128 -9.83 18.55 7.14
C HIS A 128 -9.28 19.97 7.02
N ASN A 129 -8.67 20.51 8.09
CA ASN A 129 -8.17 21.88 8.10
C ASN A 129 -7.03 22.10 7.09
N THR A 130 -6.09 21.18 7.04
CA THR A 130 -4.84 21.28 6.25
C THR A 130 -5.07 21.06 4.76
N THR A 131 -6.08 20.27 4.41
CA THR A 131 -6.49 19.97 3.03
C THR A 131 -7.50 20.97 2.49
N GLY A 132 -8.02 21.88 3.33
CA GLY A 132 -9.04 22.85 2.95
C GLY A 132 -10.47 22.30 2.89
N VAL A 133 -10.70 21.04 3.30
CA VAL A 133 -12.06 20.45 3.36
C VAL A 133 -12.94 21.20 4.36
N SER A 134 -12.42 21.60 5.53
CA SER A 134 -13.19 22.38 6.52
C SER A 134 -13.73 23.69 5.91
N LYS A 135 -12.94 24.37 5.08
CA LYS A 135 -13.35 25.60 4.38
C LYS A 135 -14.50 25.35 3.41
N LEU A 136 -14.53 24.18 2.77
CA LEU A 136 -15.61 23.82 1.84
C LEU A 136 -16.89 23.45 2.61
N HIS A 137 -16.77 22.76 3.75
CA HIS A 137 -17.89 22.49 4.65
C HIS A 137 -18.51 23.79 5.18
N GLU A 138 -17.69 24.79 5.54
CA GLU A 138 -18.16 26.14 5.93
C GLU A 138 -18.94 26.85 4.82
N LEU A 139 -18.59 26.59 3.55
CA LEU A 139 -19.32 27.08 2.38
C LEU A 139 -20.58 26.26 2.05
N GLY A 140 -20.83 25.18 2.78
CA GLY A 140 -21.99 24.32 2.60
C GLY A 140 -21.84 23.27 1.51
N TYR A 141 -20.62 22.96 1.07
CA TYR A 141 -20.36 21.93 0.09
C TYR A 141 -20.12 20.59 0.79
N PHE A 142 -20.99 19.62 0.55
CA PHE A 142 -20.94 18.33 1.26
C PHE A 142 -21.00 17.10 0.32
N GLY A 143 -20.92 17.31 -1.00
CA GLY A 143 -20.94 16.24 -1.99
C GLY A 143 -22.35 15.76 -2.34
N GLU A 144 -23.33 16.66 -2.30
CA GLU A 144 -24.72 16.39 -2.63
C GLU A 144 -24.88 15.72 -4.01
N GLY A 145 -25.65 14.63 -4.06
CA GLY A 145 -26.04 13.97 -5.31
C GLY A 145 -24.95 13.10 -5.95
N VAL A 146 -23.78 12.98 -5.34
CA VAL A 146 -22.67 12.17 -5.86
C VAL A 146 -22.78 10.72 -5.39
N LYS A 147 -22.53 9.77 -6.30
CA LYS A 147 -22.46 8.33 -5.99
C LYS A 147 -21.01 7.85 -5.90
N VAL A 148 -20.63 7.27 -4.77
CA VAL A 148 -19.28 6.73 -4.54
C VAL A 148 -19.33 5.23 -4.29
N GLY A 149 -18.69 4.46 -5.16
CA GLY A 149 -18.51 3.02 -5.01
C GLY A 149 -17.24 2.69 -4.22
N VAL A 150 -17.39 1.92 -3.15
CA VAL A 150 -16.31 1.46 -2.26
C VAL A 150 -16.05 -0.02 -2.54
N VAL A 151 -14.96 -0.32 -3.24
CA VAL A 151 -14.53 -1.70 -3.52
C VAL A 151 -13.58 -2.15 -2.40
N ASP A 152 -14.06 -2.97 -1.47
CA ASP A 152 -13.37 -3.28 -0.21
C ASP A 152 -13.92 -4.57 0.47
N THR A 153 -13.79 -4.72 1.79
CA THR A 153 -14.35 -5.83 2.60
C THR A 153 -15.86 -5.74 2.82
N GLY A 154 -16.52 -4.74 2.25
CA GLY A 154 -17.93 -4.41 2.43
C GLY A 154 -18.14 -3.10 3.19
N ILE A 155 -19.38 -2.76 3.52
CA ILE A 155 -19.74 -1.65 4.41
C ILE A 155 -20.69 -2.17 5.48
N TRP A 156 -20.37 -1.98 6.75
CA TRP A 156 -21.29 -2.24 7.85
C TRP A 156 -22.32 -1.10 7.94
N TRP A 157 -23.32 -1.17 7.05
CA TRP A 157 -24.34 -0.14 6.83
C TRP A 157 -25.27 0.12 8.03
N LYS A 158 -25.23 -0.75 9.05
CA LYS A 158 -25.95 -0.61 10.32
C LYS A 158 -25.34 0.48 11.21
N HIS A 159 -24.19 1.04 10.85
CA HIS A 159 -23.54 2.12 11.60
C HIS A 159 -24.36 3.42 11.55
N ASP A 160 -24.59 4.05 12.70
CA ASP A 160 -25.39 5.27 12.80
C ASP A 160 -24.82 6.46 12.01
N ALA A 161 -23.49 6.64 12.03
CA ALA A 161 -22.77 7.63 11.23
C ALA A 161 -22.80 7.35 9.71
N LEU A 162 -23.17 6.13 9.30
CA LEU A 162 -23.40 5.73 7.91
C LEU A 162 -24.91 5.55 7.61
N GLY A 163 -25.78 6.17 8.41
CA GLY A 163 -27.23 6.20 8.22
C GLY A 163 -28.01 5.06 8.86
N GLY A 164 -27.38 3.95 9.23
CA GLY A 164 -28.01 2.83 9.94
C GLY A 164 -28.96 1.97 9.10
N CYS A 165 -28.92 2.09 7.77
CA CYS A 165 -29.79 1.34 6.86
C CYS A 165 -29.15 1.14 5.47
N LEU A 166 -29.69 0.19 4.70
CA LEU A 166 -29.27 -0.14 3.33
C LEU A 166 -30.43 0.08 2.34
N GLY A 167 -30.14 0.70 1.20
CA GLY A 167 -31.07 0.82 0.07
C GLY A 167 -31.56 2.25 -0.20
N ASP A 168 -32.66 2.36 -0.94
CA ASP A 168 -33.22 3.65 -1.35
C ASP A 168 -33.49 4.59 -0.15
N GLY A 169 -32.93 5.80 -0.22
CA GLY A 169 -33.05 6.82 0.84
C GLY A 169 -32.07 6.65 2.00
N CYS A 170 -31.24 5.61 2.01
CA CYS A 170 -30.16 5.42 2.97
C CYS A 170 -28.85 6.05 2.49
N LYS A 171 -27.95 6.33 3.44
CA LYS A 171 -26.59 6.78 3.14
C LYS A 171 -25.81 5.71 2.38
N VAL A 172 -25.88 4.45 2.83
CA VAL A 172 -25.45 3.29 2.05
C VAL A 172 -26.62 2.88 1.15
N ALA A 173 -26.59 3.34 -0.09
CA ALA A 173 -27.74 3.28 -1.00
C ALA A 173 -27.85 1.94 -1.75
N GLY A 174 -26.79 1.13 -1.75
CA GLY A 174 -26.76 -0.17 -2.41
C GLY A 174 -25.36 -0.78 -2.42
N GLY A 175 -25.16 -1.72 -3.33
CA GLY A 175 -23.90 -2.45 -3.43
C GLY A 175 -24.10 -3.87 -3.95
N TYR A 176 -23.03 -4.66 -3.91
CA TYR A 176 -23.05 -6.08 -4.25
C TYR A 176 -21.92 -6.82 -3.52
N ASP A 177 -22.20 -8.02 -3.02
CA ASP A 177 -21.22 -8.96 -2.47
C ASP A 177 -20.82 -9.99 -3.53
N PHE A 178 -19.54 -10.04 -3.88
CA PHE A 178 -19.00 -10.96 -4.89
C PHE A 178 -18.51 -12.28 -4.31
N VAL A 179 -18.36 -12.38 -2.99
CA VAL A 179 -17.60 -13.45 -2.33
C VAL A 179 -18.38 -14.13 -1.21
N GLY A 180 -19.32 -13.42 -0.59
CA GLY A 180 -20.16 -13.93 0.48
C GLY A 180 -19.47 -13.90 1.86
N ASN A 181 -20.09 -14.61 2.81
CA ASN A 181 -19.69 -14.60 4.22
C ASN A 181 -18.78 -15.78 4.62
N GLY A 182 -18.36 -16.60 3.66
CA GLY A 182 -17.46 -17.74 3.87
C GLY A 182 -16.00 -17.34 4.06
N ILE A 183 -15.11 -18.22 3.62
CA ILE A 183 -13.64 -18.04 3.65
C ILE A 183 -13.03 -18.05 2.24
N TRP A 184 -13.78 -17.63 1.22
CA TRP A 184 -13.31 -17.57 -0.16
C TRP A 184 -11.99 -16.79 -0.26
N PRO A 185 -10.99 -17.26 -1.03
CA PRO A 185 -11.06 -18.30 -2.06
C PRO A 185 -10.85 -19.74 -1.58
N TYR A 186 -10.85 -20.00 -0.27
CA TYR A 186 -10.67 -21.35 0.28
C TYR A 186 -11.95 -22.20 0.26
N ASP A 187 -13.10 -21.58 -0.01
CA ASP A 187 -14.40 -22.21 -0.28
C ASP A 187 -15.07 -21.58 -1.52
N GLU A 188 -16.27 -22.07 -1.86
CA GLU A 188 -17.06 -21.49 -2.95
C GLU A 188 -17.62 -20.12 -2.56
N ALA A 189 -17.49 -19.15 -3.47
CA ALA A 189 -18.10 -17.83 -3.30
C ALA A 189 -19.64 -17.95 -3.24
N THR A 190 -20.27 -17.12 -2.40
CA THR A 190 -21.74 -17.03 -2.28
C THR A 190 -22.21 -15.60 -2.49
N PRO A 191 -22.23 -15.11 -3.75
CA PRO A 191 -22.58 -13.71 -4.06
C PRO A 191 -24.04 -13.37 -3.74
N ASP A 192 -24.29 -12.17 -3.22
CA ASP A 192 -25.62 -11.63 -2.95
C ASP A 192 -25.64 -10.09 -2.99
N ASP A 193 -26.80 -9.47 -2.71
CA ASP A 193 -26.98 -8.01 -2.74
C ASP A 193 -26.68 -7.33 -1.38
N ASP A 194 -26.18 -8.05 -0.36
CA ASP A 194 -25.85 -7.50 0.97
C ASP A 194 -24.33 -7.33 1.15
N PRO A 195 -23.77 -6.12 0.93
CA PRO A 195 -22.35 -5.88 1.04
C PRO A 195 -21.89 -5.74 2.51
N GLU A 196 -22.48 -6.45 3.46
CA GLU A 196 -22.15 -6.36 4.88
C GLU A 196 -20.67 -6.68 5.12
N ASP A 197 -19.99 -5.76 5.81
CA ASP A 197 -18.58 -5.88 6.17
C ASP A 197 -18.39 -6.79 7.38
N LEU A 198 -17.59 -7.84 7.19
CA LEU A 198 -17.22 -8.79 8.25
C LEU A 198 -15.81 -8.57 8.81
N GLN A 199 -15.03 -7.62 8.28
CA GLN A 199 -13.66 -7.33 8.71
C GLN A 199 -13.49 -5.94 9.33
N GLY A 200 -14.29 -4.96 8.92
CA GLY A 200 -14.29 -3.58 9.43
C GLY A 200 -13.48 -2.58 8.59
N HIS A 201 -12.60 -3.05 7.70
CA HIS A 201 -11.74 -2.18 6.87
C HIS A 201 -12.57 -1.31 5.91
N GLY A 202 -13.49 -1.91 5.15
CA GLY A 202 -14.33 -1.18 4.22
C GLY A 202 -15.32 -0.23 4.90
N THR A 203 -15.77 -0.55 6.13
CA THR A 203 -16.53 0.36 6.98
C THR A 203 -15.72 1.59 7.37
N HIS A 204 -14.43 1.43 7.68
CA HIS A 204 -13.52 2.54 7.99
C HIS A 204 -13.29 3.46 6.79
N VAL A 205 -13.06 2.85 5.62
CA VAL A 205 -12.95 3.54 4.32
C VAL A 205 -14.22 4.33 4.00
N ALA A 206 -15.41 3.74 4.20
CA ALA A 206 -16.70 4.39 3.98
C ALA A 206 -16.90 5.63 4.88
N GLY A 207 -16.51 5.54 6.15
CA GLY A 207 -16.59 6.67 7.09
C GLY A 207 -15.76 7.87 6.67
N ILE A 208 -14.53 7.65 6.18
CA ILE A 208 -13.63 8.72 5.72
C ILE A 208 -14.28 9.52 4.59
N ILE A 209 -15.02 8.84 3.70
CA ILE A 209 -15.76 9.49 2.61
C ILE A 209 -16.97 10.22 3.16
N GLY A 210 -17.82 9.54 3.92
CA GLY A 210 -19.23 9.91 4.00
C GLY A 210 -19.88 9.92 5.39
N ALA A 211 -19.13 9.78 6.49
CA ALA A 211 -19.71 9.82 7.83
C ALA A 211 -20.46 11.14 8.10
N GLU A 212 -21.67 11.07 8.66
CA GLU A 212 -22.60 12.21 8.78
C GLU A 212 -22.38 13.10 10.02
N GLY A 213 -21.28 12.94 10.78
CA GLY A 213 -21.01 13.75 11.97
C GLY A 213 -21.62 13.21 13.27
N LYS A 214 -22.41 12.13 13.23
CA LYS A 214 -22.80 11.41 14.46
C LYS A 214 -21.54 10.79 15.07
N GLY A 215 -21.39 10.87 16.39
CA GLY A 215 -20.14 10.46 17.04
C GLY A 215 -18.98 11.45 16.82
N GLY A 216 -19.26 12.72 16.51
CA GLY A 216 -18.23 13.77 16.43
C GLY A 216 -17.23 13.63 15.26
N PHE A 217 -17.37 12.62 14.40
CA PHE A 217 -16.55 12.44 13.20
C PHE A 217 -17.39 12.65 11.93
N VAL A 218 -16.91 13.55 11.07
CA VAL A 218 -17.51 13.85 9.78
C VAL A 218 -16.56 13.41 8.67
N GLY A 219 -17.10 12.77 7.63
CA GLY A 219 -16.34 12.41 6.44
C GLY A 219 -16.08 13.61 5.53
N VAL A 220 -15.28 13.42 4.49
CA VAL A 220 -14.94 14.50 3.54
C VAL A 220 -16.16 14.99 2.76
N ALA A 221 -17.06 14.10 2.32
CA ALA A 221 -18.27 14.38 1.57
C ALA A 221 -19.50 13.75 2.24
N PRO A 222 -19.96 14.31 3.38
CA PRO A 222 -20.97 13.69 4.24
C PRO A 222 -22.38 13.66 3.64
N LYS A 223 -22.62 14.21 2.44
CA LYS A 223 -23.91 14.06 1.72
C LYS A 223 -23.81 13.27 0.40
N ALA A 224 -22.66 12.67 0.11
CA ALA A 224 -22.56 11.68 -0.96
C ALA A 224 -23.25 10.37 -0.57
N SER A 225 -23.80 9.65 -1.54
CA SER A 225 -24.34 8.29 -1.37
C SER A 225 -23.22 7.27 -1.56
N LEU A 226 -23.17 6.27 -0.68
CA LEU A 226 -22.15 5.21 -0.69
C LEU A 226 -22.74 3.91 -1.22
N TYR A 227 -21.94 3.17 -1.98
CA TYR A 227 -22.29 1.84 -2.50
C TYR A 227 -21.15 0.87 -2.17
N GLY A 228 -21.45 -0.23 -1.49
CA GLY A 228 -20.45 -1.22 -1.08
C GLY A 228 -20.26 -2.32 -2.14
N TYR A 229 -19.06 -2.52 -2.65
CA TYR A 229 -18.72 -3.63 -3.55
C TYR A 229 -17.73 -4.56 -2.84
N LYS A 230 -18.26 -5.60 -2.20
CA LYS A 230 -17.49 -6.46 -1.30
C LYS A 230 -16.75 -7.54 -2.08
N VAL A 231 -15.42 -7.51 -1.99
CA VAL A 231 -14.49 -8.40 -2.73
C VAL A 231 -13.61 -9.25 -1.81
N PHE A 232 -13.77 -9.09 -0.48
CA PHE A 232 -13.16 -9.94 0.54
C PHE A 232 -14.21 -10.57 1.44
N SER A 233 -14.06 -11.86 1.68
CA SER A 233 -14.89 -12.65 2.60
C SER A 233 -14.38 -12.44 4.04
N GLN A 234 -14.43 -13.46 4.90
CA GLN A 234 -13.66 -13.44 6.15
C GLN A 234 -12.16 -13.70 5.94
N ALA A 235 -11.76 -14.16 4.75
CA ALA A 235 -10.35 -14.33 4.38
C ALA A 235 -9.76 -13.03 3.81
N PRO A 236 -8.48 -12.72 4.10
CA PRO A 236 -7.82 -11.48 3.66
C PRO A 236 -7.25 -11.58 2.23
N GLY A 237 -7.98 -12.19 1.30
CA GLY A 237 -7.52 -12.40 -0.08
C GLY A 237 -8.64 -12.29 -1.12
N THR A 238 -8.29 -11.75 -2.30
CA THR A 238 -9.14 -11.70 -3.49
C THR A 238 -8.35 -12.02 -4.75
N ASP A 239 -8.90 -11.83 -5.95
CA ASP A 239 -8.18 -11.98 -7.21
C ASP A 239 -8.49 -10.89 -8.24
N ASP A 240 -7.62 -10.76 -9.25
CA ASP A 240 -7.76 -9.75 -10.31
C ASP A 240 -9.10 -9.85 -11.04
N ALA A 241 -9.61 -11.07 -11.26
CA ALA A 241 -10.88 -11.31 -11.94
C ALA A 241 -12.08 -10.74 -11.16
N THR A 242 -12.12 -10.95 -9.84
CA THR A 242 -13.16 -10.42 -8.93
C THR A 242 -13.07 -8.89 -8.82
N LEU A 243 -11.85 -8.35 -8.75
CA LEU A 243 -11.62 -6.90 -8.77
C LEU A 243 -12.12 -6.26 -10.08
N ILE A 244 -11.83 -6.87 -11.23
CA ILE A 244 -12.35 -6.40 -12.52
C ILE A 244 -13.87 -6.43 -12.54
N ASP A 245 -14.49 -7.52 -12.09
CA ASP A 245 -15.95 -7.65 -12.06
C ASP A 245 -16.61 -6.56 -11.21
N SER A 246 -16.07 -6.29 -10.02
CA SER A 246 -16.58 -5.25 -9.12
C SER A 246 -16.50 -3.85 -9.73
N PHE A 247 -15.42 -3.54 -10.46
CA PHE A 247 -15.25 -2.26 -11.14
C PHE A 247 -16.22 -2.10 -12.31
N LEU A 248 -16.44 -3.17 -13.08
CA LEU A 248 -17.42 -3.18 -14.16
C LEU A 248 -18.84 -2.99 -13.63
N ARG A 249 -19.20 -3.70 -12.56
CA ARG A 249 -20.50 -3.55 -11.90
C ARG A 249 -20.69 -2.14 -11.35
N ALA A 250 -19.69 -1.58 -10.66
CA ALA A 250 -19.76 -0.21 -10.16
C ALA A 250 -19.91 0.84 -11.29
N TYR A 251 -19.26 0.62 -12.44
CA TYR A 251 -19.47 1.46 -13.62
C TYR A 251 -20.91 1.36 -14.15
N GLU A 252 -21.47 0.15 -14.20
CA GLU A 252 -22.82 -0.15 -14.69
C GLU A 252 -23.93 0.37 -13.76
N ASP A 253 -23.69 0.31 -12.44
CA ASP A 253 -24.55 0.90 -11.41
C ASP A 253 -24.50 2.45 -11.40
N GLY A 254 -23.66 3.03 -12.27
CA GLY A 254 -23.63 4.46 -12.56
C GLY A 254 -22.86 5.28 -11.53
N MET A 255 -21.85 4.71 -10.87
CA MET A 255 -21.01 5.44 -9.92
C MET A 255 -20.28 6.61 -10.60
N ASP A 256 -20.17 7.74 -9.90
CA ASP A 256 -19.35 8.89 -10.33
C ASP A 256 -17.87 8.66 -9.98
N ILE A 257 -17.64 7.95 -8.87
CA ILE A 257 -16.34 7.69 -8.29
C ILE A 257 -16.29 6.22 -7.85
N ILE A 258 -15.19 5.54 -8.17
CA ILE A 258 -14.87 4.21 -7.65
C ILE A 258 -13.56 4.32 -6.87
N THR A 259 -13.57 3.89 -5.61
CA THR A 259 -12.38 3.86 -4.76
C THR A 259 -12.08 2.43 -4.32
N ALA A 260 -10.81 2.05 -4.36
CA ALA A 260 -10.35 0.76 -3.86
C ALA A 260 -9.08 0.92 -3.01
N SER A 261 -9.14 0.41 -1.79
CA SER A 261 -8.03 0.42 -0.83
C SER A 261 -7.34 -0.94 -0.80
N ILE A 262 -6.99 -1.41 -2.00
CA ILE A 262 -6.55 -2.78 -2.29
C ILE A 262 -5.37 -2.73 -3.25
N GLY A 263 -4.44 -3.66 -3.10
CA GLY A 263 -3.46 -3.96 -4.13
C GLY A 263 -2.26 -4.70 -3.56
N GLY A 264 -1.39 -5.13 -4.45
CA GLY A 264 -0.13 -5.76 -4.10
C GLY A 264 1.01 -5.26 -4.98
N PRO A 265 2.27 -5.57 -4.64
CA PRO A 265 3.43 -5.07 -5.37
C PRO A 265 3.32 -5.37 -6.87
N SER A 266 3.18 -4.32 -7.68
CA SER A 266 3.15 -4.39 -9.13
C SER A 266 3.53 -3.05 -9.70
N GLY A 267 4.57 -3.03 -10.54
CA GLY A 267 5.11 -1.80 -11.13
C GLY A 267 4.72 -1.56 -12.57
N TRP A 268 3.71 -2.25 -13.09
CA TRP A 268 3.34 -2.14 -14.50
C TRP A 268 1.94 -1.53 -14.65
N SER A 269 1.83 -0.57 -15.58
CA SER A 269 0.61 0.24 -15.77
C SER A 269 -0.52 -0.45 -16.55
N ASN A 270 -0.27 -1.64 -17.10
CA ASN A 270 -1.12 -2.36 -18.04
C ASN A 270 -1.40 -3.82 -17.61
N ASN A 271 -1.34 -4.09 -16.30
CA ASN A 271 -1.98 -5.30 -15.76
C ASN A 271 -3.51 -5.23 -16.00
N ALA A 272 -4.18 -6.38 -16.00
CA ALA A 272 -5.59 -6.48 -16.41
C ALA A 272 -6.50 -5.50 -15.65
N TRP A 273 -6.39 -5.46 -14.33
CA TRP A 273 -7.20 -4.57 -13.49
C TRP A 273 -6.90 -3.09 -13.75
N ALA A 274 -5.63 -2.71 -13.84
CA ALA A 274 -5.23 -1.33 -14.15
C ALA A 274 -5.72 -0.86 -15.54
N GLU A 275 -5.72 -1.74 -16.55
CA GLU A 275 -6.22 -1.44 -17.90
C GLU A 275 -7.75 -1.21 -17.88
N VAL A 276 -8.51 -2.06 -17.17
CA VAL A 276 -9.97 -1.89 -17.03
C VAL A 276 -10.30 -0.60 -16.27
N ALA A 277 -9.62 -0.35 -15.15
CA ALA A 277 -9.78 0.88 -14.38
C ALA A 277 -9.48 2.13 -15.21
N ASP A 278 -8.43 2.11 -16.03
CA ASP A 278 -8.08 3.21 -16.92
C ASP A 278 -9.15 3.45 -18.00
N ARG A 279 -9.77 2.40 -18.54
CA ARG A 279 -10.90 2.54 -19.48
C ARG A 279 -12.14 3.14 -18.82
N ILE A 280 -12.43 2.79 -17.57
CA ILE A 280 -13.49 3.40 -16.76
C ILE A 280 -13.24 4.91 -16.58
N VAL A 281 -11.99 5.30 -16.32
CA VAL A 281 -11.59 6.71 -16.25
C VAL A 281 -11.86 7.46 -17.56
N ARG A 282 -11.56 6.86 -18.71
CA ARG A 282 -11.85 7.49 -20.02
C ARG A 282 -13.34 7.74 -20.24
N GLU A 283 -14.19 6.88 -19.70
CA GLU A 283 -15.64 7.06 -19.74
C GLU A 283 -16.16 8.12 -18.76
N GLY A 284 -15.29 8.74 -17.95
CA GLY A 284 -15.62 9.89 -17.11
C GLY A 284 -15.87 9.58 -15.64
N VAL A 285 -15.63 8.35 -15.18
CA VAL A 285 -15.71 7.96 -13.76
C VAL A 285 -14.36 8.17 -13.09
N VAL A 286 -14.31 8.85 -11.95
CA VAL A 286 -13.05 9.02 -11.21
C VAL A 286 -12.69 7.71 -10.54
N VAL A 287 -11.44 7.27 -10.65
CA VAL A 287 -10.96 6.06 -9.99
C VAL A 287 -9.77 6.39 -9.10
N THR A 288 -9.87 6.07 -7.81
CA THR A 288 -8.80 6.19 -6.83
C THR A 288 -8.37 4.82 -6.32
N ILE A 289 -7.07 4.54 -6.31
CA ILE A 289 -6.53 3.29 -5.75
C ILE A 289 -5.31 3.60 -4.87
N SER A 290 -5.23 2.95 -3.70
CA SER A 290 -4.13 3.15 -2.73
C SER A 290 -2.76 2.79 -3.31
N ALA A 291 -1.72 3.58 -3.01
CA ALA A 291 -0.37 3.37 -3.56
C ALA A 291 0.36 2.14 -2.99
N GLY A 292 -0.08 1.61 -1.84
CA GLY A 292 0.52 0.47 -1.13
C GLY A 292 1.28 0.88 0.13
N ASN A 293 1.54 -0.09 1.01
CA ASN A 293 2.14 0.12 2.35
C ASN A 293 3.53 -0.52 2.48
N SER A 294 4.32 -0.56 1.42
CA SER A 294 5.68 -1.15 1.37
C SER A 294 6.77 -0.09 1.14
N GLY A 295 6.65 1.06 1.79
CA GLY A 295 7.59 2.18 1.65
C GLY A 295 9.02 1.86 2.10
N ASP A 296 9.16 0.94 3.05
CA ASP A 296 10.43 0.38 3.52
C ASP A 296 11.25 -0.29 2.41
N ALA A 297 10.58 -0.86 1.40
CA ALA A 297 11.19 -1.49 0.24
C ALA A 297 11.98 -0.50 -0.63
N GLY A 298 11.77 0.82 -0.48
CA GLY A 298 12.38 1.87 -1.28
C GLY A 298 11.72 2.08 -2.64
N THR A 299 12.37 2.85 -3.51
CA THR A 299 11.85 3.30 -4.82
C THR A 299 11.42 2.16 -5.76
N PHE A 300 10.51 2.43 -6.70
CA PHE A 300 10.04 1.46 -7.71
C PHE A 300 9.38 0.21 -7.10
N PHE A 301 8.48 0.43 -6.15
CA PHE A 301 7.65 -0.58 -5.52
C PHE A 301 6.17 -0.15 -5.43
N PRO A 302 5.56 0.37 -6.52
CA PRO A 302 4.17 0.78 -6.49
C PRO A 302 3.22 -0.43 -6.42
N SER A 303 1.95 -0.15 -6.15
CA SER A 303 0.89 -1.16 -6.08
C SER A 303 0.24 -1.43 -7.45
N SER A 304 -0.32 -2.63 -7.61
CA SER A 304 -1.26 -2.99 -8.67
C SER A 304 -2.46 -2.05 -8.69
N GLY A 305 -3.24 -2.05 -9.78
CA GLY A 305 -4.39 -1.16 -9.98
C GLY A 305 -4.02 0.33 -10.06
N SER A 306 -3.51 0.91 -8.97
CA SER A 306 -3.01 2.27 -8.82
C SER A 306 -1.98 2.67 -9.86
N SER A 307 -1.24 1.72 -10.43
CA SER A 307 -0.30 1.96 -11.54
C SER A 307 -0.97 2.30 -12.89
N GLY A 308 -2.29 2.15 -13.02
CA GLY A 308 -3.06 2.55 -14.21
C GLY A 308 -2.87 4.03 -14.56
N GLN A 309 -2.87 4.35 -15.86
CA GLN A 309 -2.43 5.67 -16.34
C GLN A 309 -3.33 6.82 -15.87
N GLY A 310 -4.65 6.67 -16.03
CA GLY A 310 -5.67 7.64 -15.63
C GLY A 310 -6.21 7.44 -14.21
N VAL A 311 -5.91 6.30 -13.57
CA VAL A 311 -6.23 6.05 -12.16
C VAL A 311 -5.46 7.04 -11.29
N ILE A 312 -6.05 7.55 -10.20
CA ILE A 312 -5.35 8.36 -9.21
C ILE A 312 -4.77 7.44 -8.14
N GLY A 313 -3.46 7.24 -8.15
CA GLY A 313 -2.72 6.53 -7.12
C GLY A 313 -2.45 7.44 -5.92
N VAL A 314 -2.82 7.01 -4.71
CA VAL A 314 -2.81 7.89 -3.53
C VAL A 314 -1.78 7.47 -2.49
N ALA A 315 -0.84 8.37 -2.18
CA ALA A 315 0.14 8.23 -1.11
C ALA A 315 -0.42 8.63 0.25
N SER A 316 0.20 8.14 1.32
CA SER A 316 -0.20 8.43 2.70
C SER A 316 0.68 9.50 3.33
N VAL A 317 0.03 10.48 3.96
CA VAL A 317 0.66 11.51 4.80
C VAL A 317 0.18 11.32 6.23
N GLU A 318 1.09 11.55 7.17
CA GLU A 318 0.78 11.57 8.59
C GLU A 318 -0.19 12.71 8.91
N ALA A 319 -1.24 12.40 9.68
CA ALA A 319 -2.15 13.42 10.17
C ALA A 319 -1.40 14.43 11.08
N GLU A 320 -1.79 15.70 11.02
CA GLU A 320 -1.26 16.73 11.94
C GLU A 320 -1.81 16.61 13.36
N THR A 321 -2.95 15.94 13.50
CA THR A 321 -3.54 15.60 14.79
C THR A 321 -3.61 14.09 14.94
N PHE A 322 -3.18 13.57 16.08
CA PHE A 322 -3.29 12.18 16.47
C PHE A 322 -4.51 12.00 17.39
N PRO A 323 -5.40 11.03 17.16
CA PRO A 323 -6.53 10.76 18.05
C PRO A 323 -6.02 10.06 19.32
N ALA A 324 -6.20 10.70 20.48
CA ALA A 324 -5.74 10.19 21.77
C ALA A 324 -6.86 10.12 22.81
N TYR A 325 -6.64 9.33 23.86
CA TYR A 325 -7.57 9.24 24.98
C TYR A 325 -7.52 10.52 25.81
N PRO A 326 -8.66 11.03 26.30
CA PRO A 326 -8.70 12.28 27.07
C PRO A 326 -8.44 12.08 28.57
N PHE A 327 -7.88 13.10 29.21
CA PHE A 327 -7.91 13.33 30.66
C PHE A 327 -8.00 14.84 30.93
N GLU A 328 -8.41 15.27 32.12
CA GLU A 328 -8.37 16.69 32.49
C GLU A 328 -7.13 17.02 33.30
N ALA A 329 -6.53 18.18 33.03
CA ALA A 329 -5.46 18.76 33.83
C ALA A 329 -5.91 20.13 34.35
N THR A 330 -5.89 20.30 35.67
CA THR A 330 -6.25 21.55 36.34
C THR A 330 -4.97 22.25 36.81
N PHE A 331 -4.68 23.40 36.22
CA PHE A 331 -3.52 24.23 36.53
C PHE A 331 -3.91 25.32 37.54
N ASN A 332 -3.28 25.30 38.72
CA ASN A 332 -3.49 26.29 39.77
C ASN A 332 -2.25 27.16 39.95
N LEU A 333 -2.36 28.46 39.67
CA LEU A 333 -1.28 29.43 39.85
C LEU A 333 -1.86 30.78 40.31
N ASP A 334 -1.24 31.40 41.32
CA ASP A 334 -1.62 32.72 41.84
C ASP A 334 -3.11 32.88 42.21
N GLY A 335 -3.75 31.79 42.64
CA GLY A 335 -5.17 31.77 43.01
C GLY A 335 -6.14 31.71 41.83
N ALA A 336 -5.66 31.58 40.60
CA ALA A 336 -6.44 31.24 39.42
C ALA A 336 -6.33 29.74 39.11
N ALA A 337 -7.47 29.11 38.79
CA ALA A 337 -7.55 27.73 38.35
C ALA A 337 -8.02 27.69 36.89
N ASN A 338 -7.35 26.89 36.06
CA ASN A 338 -7.76 26.64 34.68
C ASN A 338 -7.70 25.15 34.39
N THR A 339 -8.83 24.55 34.00
CA THR A 339 -8.94 23.14 33.64
C THR A 339 -8.99 23.00 32.14
N THR A 340 -8.18 22.10 31.59
CA THR A 340 -8.15 21.80 30.15
C THR A 340 -8.15 20.29 29.94
N LYS A 341 -8.75 19.86 28.83
CA LYS A 341 -8.59 18.49 28.34
C LYS A 341 -7.21 18.34 27.72
N VAL A 342 -6.60 17.19 27.95
CA VAL A 342 -5.29 16.79 27.42
C VAL A 342 -5.43 15.37 26.89
N GLY A 343 -4.76 15.06 25.78
CA GLY A 343 -4.69 13.70 25.27
C GLY A 343 -3.48 12.93 25.82
N TYR A 344 -3.65 11.63 26.07
CA TYR A 344 -2.56 10.73 26.45
C TYR A 344 -2.59 9.42 25.64
N MET A 345 -1.40 8.86 25.42
CA MET A 345 -1.18 7.59 24.73
C MET A 345 -0.64 6.55 25.73
N PRO A 346 -1.50 5.71 26.31
CA PRO A 346 -1.06 4.66 27.25
C PRO A 346 -0.22 3.59 26.54
N SER A 347 0.70 2.97 27.27
CA SER A 347 1.47 1.80 26.77
C SER A 347 0.56 0.61 26.48
N THR A 348 -0.16 0.14 27.50
CA THR A 348 -0.91 -1.13 27.44
C THR A 348 -2.29 -0.99 28.04
N TYR A 349 -2.38 -0.39 29.23
CA TYR A 349 -3.65 -0.21 29.95
C TYR A 349 -3.93 1.26 30.18
N PHE A 350 -5.23 1.59 30.16
CA PHE A 350 -5.70 2.89 30.61
C PHE A 350 -5.34 3.14 32.06
N PHE A 351 -5.10 4.41 32.36
CA PHE A 351 -5.05 4.86 33.73
C PHE A 351 -6.47 4.74 34.32
N PRO A 352 -6.62 4.17 35.54
CA PRO A 352 -7.92 3.98 36.16
C PRO A 352 -8.75 5.27 36.34
N ALA A 353 -10.05 5.17 36.11
CA ALA A 353 -11.00 6.31 36.19
C ALA A 353 -11.25 6.83 37.62
N ASP A 354 -10.76 6.13 38.64
CA ASP A 354 -10.78 6.57 40.05
C ASP A 354 -9.59 7.49 40.40
N ILE A 355 -8.65 7.71 39.48
CA ILE A 355 -7.64 8.76 39.57
C ILE A 355 -8.31 10.10 39.25
N GLN A 356 -8.82 10.76 40.29
CA GLN A 356 -9.50 12.05 40.22
C GLN A 356 -8.78 13.07 41.09
N ASP A 357 -8.47 14.24 40.53
CA ASP A 357 -7.75 15.32 41.20
C ASP A 357 -6.39 14.91 41.80
N TRP A 358 -5.71 13.91 41.24
CA TRP A 358 -4.40 13.48 41.74
C TRP A 358 -3.33 14.53 41.42
N PRO A 359 -2.47 14.91 42.39
CA PRO A 359 -1.39 15.86 42.15
C PRO A 359 -0.32 15.28 41.23
N VAL A 360 0.26 16.13 40.37
CA VAL A 360 1.38 15.76 39.50
C VAL A 360 2.71 16.03 40.20
N ALA A 361 3.57 15.01 40.27
CA ALA A 361 4.93 15.12 40.81
C ALA A 361 5.96 15.38 39.69
N VAL A 362 6.70 16.48 39.79
CA VAL A 362 7.78 16.86 38.88
C VAL A 362 9.11 16.83 39.65
N LEU A 363 9.97 15.87 39.33
CA LEU A 363 11.28 15.72 39.99
C LEU A 363 12.41 16.50 39.29
N ASN A 364 12.21 16.87 38.02
CA ASN A 364 13.12 17.69 37.23
C ASN A 364 12.35 18.82 36.54
N THR A 365 12.74 20.08 36.81
CA THR A 365 12.11 21.26 36.23
C THR A 365 12.81 21.77 34.96
N ASP A 366 13.96 21.20 34.60
CA ASP A 366 14.64 21.52 33.34
C ASP A 366 13.98 20.79 32.17
N THR A 367 13.08 21.50 31.48
CA THR A 367 12.38 21.00 30.28
C THR A 367 13.30 20.71 29.08
N SER A 368 14.60 21.00 29.16
CA SER A 368 15.58 20.72 28.11
C SER A 368 16.41 19.46 28.35
N ASP A 369 16.41 18.92 29.57
CA ASP A 369 17.26 17.79 29.96
C ASP A 369 16.85 16.48 29.26
N PRO A 370 17.69 15.91 28.37
CA PRO A 370 17.37 14.65 27.72
C PRO A 370 17.65 13.42 28.61
N ALA A 371 18.30 13.58 29.77
CA ALA A 371 18.65 12.49 30.68
C ALA A 371 17.67 12.35 31.87
N ASP A 372 16.58 13.12 31.90
CA ASP A 372 15.60 13.10 32.99
C ASP A 372 15.08 11.69 33.30
N GLY A 373 15.22 11.23 34.55
CA GLY A 373 14.81 9.89 34.97
C GLY A 373 15.60 8.72 34.37
N CYS A 374 16.74 8.97 33.70
CA CYS A 374 17.57 7.90 33.14
C CYS A 374 18.47 7.20 34.15
N GLU A 375 18.80 7.89 35.24
CA GLU A 375 19.55 7.32 36.37
C GLU A 375 18.64 7.22 37.61
N PRO A 376 18.92 6.29 38.54
CA PRO A 376 18.21 6.23 39.81
C PRO A 376 18.29 7.57 40.56
N TYR A 377 17.15 8.01 41.10
CA TYR A 377 17.09 9.24 41.88
C TYR A 377 17.93 9.12 43.17
N PRO A 378 18.58 10.19 43.64
CA PRO A 378 19.46 10.15 44.82
C PRO A 378 18.76 9.63 46.08
N GLU A 379 19.53 8.99 46.96
CA GLU A 379 19.03 8.54 48.26
C GLU A 379 18.48 9.72 49.07
N GLY A 380 17.27 9.58 49.61
CA GLY A 380 16.55 10.66 50.31
C GLY A 380 15.61 11.50 49.44
N THR A 381 15.51 11.22 48.12
CA THR A 381 14.46 11.78 47.28
C THR A 381 13.08 11.44 47.86
N PRO A 382 12.16 12.41 48.04
CA PRO A 382 10.83 12.15 48.58
C PRO A 382 10.07 11.09 47.77
N ARG A 383 9.32 10.24 48.48
CA ARG A 383 8.38 9.32 47.82
C ARG A 383 7.24 10.09 47.18
N ILE A 384 6.68 9.52 46.11
CA ILE A 384 5.63 10.11 45.29
C ILE A 384 4.38 9.22 45.25
N ASP A 385 4.13 8.47 46.33
CA ASP A 385 2.90 7.71 46.50
C ASP A 385 1.68 8.66 46.41
N GLY A 386 0.61 8.23 45.73
CA GLY A 386 -0.59 9.06 45.54
C GLY A 386 -0.42 10.25 44.58
N HIS A 387 0.67 10.28 43.80
CA HIS A 387 0.91 11.29 42.76
C HIS A 387 1.05 10.63 41.39
N VAL A 388 0.74 11.38 40.33
CA VAL A 388 1.10 11.00 38.96
C VAL A 388 2.47 11.59 38.66
N ALA A 389 3.47 10.75 38.35
CA ALA A 389 4.81 11.21 38.05
C ALA A 389 4.91 11.78 36.64
N LEU A 390 5.57 12.93 36.45
CA LEU A 390 5.86 13.50 35.14
C LEU A 390 7.36 13.40 34.83
N VAL A 391 7.72 12.88 33.65
CA VAL A 391 9.12 12.70 33.21
C VAL A 391 9.30 13.03 31.74
N ARG A 392 10.42 13.63 31.36
CA ARG A 392 10.69 13.96 29.96
C ARG A 392 11.14 12.75 29.16
N ARG A 393 10.64 12.57 27.93
CA ARG A 393 11.20 11.64 26.95
C ARG A 393 12.63 12.04 26.59
N GLY A 394 13.55 11.08 26.48
CA GLY A 394 14.97 11.36 26.45
C GLY A 394 15.84 10.28 25.83
N THR A 395 17.09 10.21 26.27
CA THR A 395 18.15 9.31 25.76
C THR A 395 18.00 7.86 26.19
N CYS A 396 17.33 7.58 27.30
CA CYS A 396 17.03 6.23 27.79
C CYS A 396 15.60 5.78 27.42
N THR A 397 15.35 4.47 27.54
CA THR A 397 14.04 3.86 27.23
C THR A 397 12.96 4.26 28.24
N PHE A 398 11.69 4.11 27.85
CA PHE A 398 10.55 4.34 28.75
C PHE A 398 10.59 3.39 29.96
N ALA A 399 10.98 2.13 29.75
CA ALA A 399 11.14 1.14 30.84
C ALA A 399 12.10 1.62 31.94
N ILE A 400 13.26 2.17 31.57
CA ILE A 400 14.24 2.70 32.55
C ILE A 400 13.63 3.83 33.37
N LYS A 401 12.97 4.79 32.71
CA LYS A 401 12.31 5.92 33.39
C LYS A 401 11.22 5.44 34.34
N GLN A 402 10.40 4.50 33.87
CA GLN A 402 9.31 3.91 34.65
C GLN A 402 9.84 3.18 35.89
N ALA A 403 10.87 2.35 35.76
CA ALA A 403 11.49 1.63 36.87
C ALA A 403 12.05 2.59 37.95
N ASN A 404 12.74 3.65 37.53
CA ASN A 404 13.32 4.64 38.44
C ASN A 404 12.27 5.42 39.23
N LEU A 405 11.12 5.73 38.62
CA LEU A 405 10.00 6.40 39.29
C LEU A 405 9.19 5.45 40.16
N GLN A 406 9.00 4.21 39.72
CA GLN A 406 8.36 3.14 40.49
C GLN A 406 9.13 2.87 41.79
N ALA A 407 10.46 2.97 41.79
CA ALA A 407 11.28 2.86 43.00
C ALA A 407 10.98 3.96 44.05
N LEU A 408 10.41 5.09 43.64
CA LEU A 408 9.95 6.17 44.52
C LEU A 408 8.45 6.06 44.89
N GLY A 409 7.76 5.02 44.44
CA GLY A 409 6.34 4.78 44.71
C GLY A 409 5.37 5.28 43.65
N ALA A 410 5.84 5.66 42.45
CA ALA A 410 4.93 6.02 41.36
C ALA A 410 4.15 4.80 40.84
N GLU A 411 2.83 4.87 40.88
CA GLU A 411 1.93 3.89 40.26
C GLU A 411 1.58 4.28 38.81
N TYR A 412 1.61 5.58 38.50
CA TYR A 412 1.24 6.14 37.20
C TYR A 412 2.26 7.17 36.74
N VAL A 413 2.75 7.00 35.51
CA VAL A 413 3.81 7.83 34.92
C VAL A 413 3.34 8.47 33.62
N LEU A 414 3.33 9.80 33.57
CA LEU A 414 3.20 10.56 32.33
C LEU A 414 4.60 10.90 31.82
N ALA A 415 5.00 10.27 30.71
CA ALA A 415 6.12 10.75 29.93
C ALA A 415 5.65 11.88 29.02
N TYR A 416 6.31 13.05 29.02
CA TYR A 416 6.03 14.07 28.02
C TYR A 416 7.07 14.06 26.90
N ASN A 417 6.58 14.24 25.68
CA ASN A 417 7.40 14.13 24.49
C ASN A 417 8.46 15.24 24.39
N ASN A 418 9.45 15.07 23.52
CA ASN A 418 10.61 15.98 23.39
C ASN A 418 10.75 16.61 21.99
N GLY A 419 9.62 16.77 21.28
CA GLY A 419 9.57 17.32 19.92
C GLY A 419 9.80 16.30 18.80
N ASN A 420 10.26 15.09 19.14
CA ASN A 420 10.31 13.98 18.19
C ASN A 420 8.89 13.47 17.84
N PRO A 421 8.71 12.66 16.79
CA PRO A 421 7.41 12.03 16.50
C PRO A 421 6.84 11.28 17.73
N LEU A 422 5.52 11.42 17.99
CA LEU A 422 4.87 10.66 19.09
C LEU A 422 4.99 9.16 18.81
N ILE A 423 5.23 8.38 19.86
CA ILE A 423 5.30 6.92 19.84
C ILE A 423 4.56 6.38 21.07
N THR A 424 3.94 5.22 20.95
CA THR A 424 3.43 4.50 22.11
C THR A 424 4.62 4.12 23.01
N PRO A 425 4.60 4.43 24.32
CA PRO A 425 5.67 4.02 25.23
C PRO A 425 5.79 2.50 25.28
N ALA A 426 6.94 1.97 24.86
CA ALA A 426 7.23 0.55 25.00
C ALA A 426 7.91 0.27 26.35
N THR A 427 7.34 -0.62 27.14
CA THR A 427 7.86 -1.01 28.46
C THR A 427 7.63 -2.48 28.76
N THR A 428 8.50 -3.04 29.61
CA THR A 428 8.36 -4.38 30.21
C THR A 428 8.17 -4.32 31.73
N GLU A 429 8.13 -3.11 32.30
CA GLU A 429 8.01 -2.94 33.75
C GLU A 429 6.60 -3.29 34.22
N GLU A 430 6.54 -4.18 35.21
CA GLU A 430 5.31 -4.58 35.88
C GLU A 430 5.21 -3.84 37.23
N GLY A 431 4.01 -3.36 37.59
CA GLY A 431 3.73 -2.69 38.87
C GLY A 431 3.45 -1.19 38.80
N SER A 432 3.59 -0.57 37.63
CA SER A 432 3.12 0.79 37.35
C SER A 432 2.61 0.88 35.90
N LEU A 433 1.87 1.93 35.56
CA LEU A 433 1.45 2.23 34.19
C LEU A 433 2.16 3.48 33.66
N ILE A 434 2.44 3.50 32.36
CA ILE A 434 3.07 4.64 31.69
C ILE A 434 2.28 5.05 30.44
N ALA A 435 2.23 6.37 30.20
CA ALA A 435 1.64 6.96 29.01
C ALA A 435 2.45 8.15 28.48
N LEU A 436 2.27 8.48 27.20
CA LEU A 436 2.88 9.66 26.57
C LEU A 436 1.87 10.81 26.46
N ILE A 437 2.30 12.03 26.76
CA ILE A 437 1.59 13.29 26.45
C ILE A 437 2.45 14.18 25.54
N THR A 438 1.86 15.21 24.96
CA THR A 438 2.59 16.18 24.12
C THR A 438 3.65 16.93 24.90
N ALA A 439 4.67 17.42 24.17
CA ALA A 439 5.73 18.23 24.75
C ALA A 439 5.16 19.51 25.40
N SER A 440 4.21 20.17 24.72
CA SER A 440 3.55 21.39 25.20
C SER A 440 2.77 21.17 26.49
N ALA A 441 2.04 20.06 26.63
CA ALA A 441 1.31 19.72 27.85
C ALA A 441 2.27 19.50 29.02
N GLY A 442 3.31 18.68 28.82
CA GLY A 442 4.32 18.43 29.86
C GLY A 442 5.06 19.70 30.28
N GLU A 443 5.49 20.52 29.33
CA GLU A 443 6.16 21.80 29.61
C GLU A 443 5.25 22.76 30.38
N ALA A 444 3.96 22.82 30.06
CA ALA A 444 3.01 23.64 30.79
C ALA A 444 2.87 23.19 32.25
N ILE A 445 2.84 21.87 32.50
CA ILE A 445 2.80 21.31 33.84
C ILE A 445 4.06 21.68 34.62
N VAL A 446 5.24 21.48 34.03
CA VAL A 446 6.52 21.83 34.64
C VAL A 446 6.60 23.33 34.95
N LYS A 447 6.22 24.19 34.00
CA LYS A 447 6.25 25.66 34.16
C LYS A 447 5.34 26.14 35.31
N THR A 448 4.13 25.58 35.42
CA THR A 448 3.21 25.93 36.51
C THR A 448 3.74 25.53 37.88
N ILE A 449 4.29 24.32 38.01
CA ILE A 449 4.88 23.83 39.27
C ILE A 449 6.15 24.62 39.62
N ALA A 450 7.01 24.90 38.64
CA ALA A 450 8.23 25.70 38.84
C ALA A 450 7.92 27.16 39.26
N ALA A 451 6.77 27.70 38.86
CA ALA A 451 6.29 29.02 39.28
C ALA A 451 5.69 29.04 40.70
N GLY A 452 5.66 27.89 41.41
CA GLY A 452 5.09 27.76 42.76
C GLY A 452 3.60 27.43 42.78
N GLY A 453 3.01 27.11 41.62
CA GLY A 453 1.66 26.58 41.50
C GLY A 453 1.59 25.07 41.75
N ASN A 454 0.42 24.49 41.50
CA ASN A 454 0.23 23.03 41.46
C ASN A 454 -0.62 22.62 40.25
N VAL A 455 -0.53 21.34 39.88
CA VAL A 455 -1.36 20.74 38.84
C VAL A 455 -1.95 19.45 39.35
N THR A 456 -3.25 19.26 39.13
CA THR A 456 -3.96 18.00 39.37
C THR A 456 -4.47 17.41 38.07
N VAL A 457 -4.65 16.09 38.02
CA VAL A 457 -5.14 15.36 36.85
C VAL A 457 -6.30 14.44 37.19
N ASP A 458 -7.21 14.30 36.22
CA ASP A 458 -8.43 13.50 36.32
C ASP A 458 -8.60 12.61 35.07
N PHE A 459 -8.59 11.29 35.27
CA PHE A 459 -8.74 10.26 34.23
C PHE A 459 -10.14 9.65 34.19
N SER A 460 -11.13 10.25 34.86
CA SER A 460 -12.53 9.81 34.86
C SER A 460 -13.28 10.16 33.57
N LEU A 461 -12.67 10.93 32.67
CA LEU A 461 -13.22 11.19 31.35
C LEU A 461 -13.45 9.88 30.59
N ASN A 462 -14.54 9.83 29.83
CA ASN A 462 -14.82 8.68 28.99
C ASN A 462 -13.68 8.49 27.97
N PRO A 463 -12.89 7.39 28.03
CA PRO A 463 -11.80 7.14 27.09
C PRO A 463 -12.32 7.05 25.64
N ASP A 464 -13.60 6.76 25.46
CA ASP A 464 -14.21 6.66 24.15
C ASP A 464 -14.43 8.02 23.49
N THR A 465 -14.23 9.16 24.15
CA THR A 465 -14.32 10.48 23.50
C THR A 465 -12.93 10.99 23.12
N PRO A 466 -12.33 10.58 21.98
CA PRO A 466 -10.96 10.96 21.66
C PRO A 466 -10.81 12.48 21.48
N VAL A 467 -9.64 12.95 21.89
CA VAL A 467 -9.17 14.33 21.67
C VAL A 467 -8.02 14.33 20.67
N GLY A 468 -7.84 15.44 19.97
CA GLY A 468 -6.73 15.61 19.03
C GLY A 468 -5.46 16.03 19.76
N LEU A 469 -4.36 15.28 19.57
CA LEU A 469 -3.02 15.70 19.93
C LEU A 469 -2.28 16.24 18.72
N GLU A 470 -1.72 17.44 18.79
CA GLU A 470 -0.78 17.90 17.77
C GLU A 470 0.37 16.90 17.63
N TYR A 471 0.60 16.44 16.40
CA TYR A 471 1.69 15.56 16.06
C TYR A 471 2.87 16.39 15.54
N PRO A 472 4.00 16.50 16.27
CA PRO A 472 5.11 17.36 15.87
C PRO A 472 5.74 17.00 14.51
N ALA A 473 5.52 15.77 14.05
CA ALA A 473 5.98 15.29 12.76
C ALA A 473 4.83 15.08 11.76
N GLY A 474 3.70 15.76 11.97
CA GLY A 474 2.54 15.75 11.10
C GLY A 474 2.82 16.39 9.75
N GLY A 475 2.01 16.06 8.75
CA GLY A 475 2.16 16.64 7.43
C GLY A 475 3.41 16.18 6.68
N ARG A 476 4.02 15.03 7.06
CA ARG A 476 5.10 14.37 6.31
C ARG A 476 4.62 13.03 5.73
N PRO A 477 5.24 12.51 4.65
CA PRO A 477 4.89 11.20 4.13
C PRO A 477 5.05 10.13 5.21
N ASN A 478 4.09 9.21 5.35
CA ASN A 478 4.26 8.07 6.24
C ASN A 478 5.38 7.17 5.71
N ASP A 479 6.19 6.59 6.60
CA ASP A 479 7.34 5.76 6.20
C ASP A 479 6.89 4.47 5.46
N PHE A 480 5.67 3.99 5.72
CA PHE A 480 5.09 2.86 5.01
C PHE A 480 4.57 3.19 3.61
N THR A 481 4.39 4.46 3.22
CA THR A 481 3.80 4.76 1.90
C THR A 481 4.69 4.23 0.79
N SER A 482 4.17 3.34 -0.06
CA SER A 482 4.93 2.75 -1.16
C SER A 482 5.44 3.82 -2.12
N TRP A 483 6.68 3.66 -2.56
CA TRP A 483 7.31 4.55 -3.54
C TRP A 483 7.16 4.01 -4.95
N GLY A 484 6.77 4.86 -5.90
CA GLY A 484 6.97 4.60 -7.33
C GLY A 484 8.37 5.07 -7.78
N GLY A 485 8.57 5.48 -9.04
CA GLY A 485 7.65 5.40 -10.17
C GLY A 485 7.35 3.97 -10.62
N THR A 486 6.65 3.82 -11.74
CA THR A 486 6.43 2.49 -12.34
C THR A 486 7.74 1.96 -12.94
N TYR A 487 7.81 0.66 -13.24
CA TYR A 487 8.95 0.06 -13.93
C TYR A 487 9.10 0.57 -15.38
N ASP A 488 8.05 1.19 -15.94
CA ASP A 488 8.08 1.96 -17.20
C ASP A 488 8.46 3.45 -16.98
N LEU A 489 8.97 3.81 -15.79
CA LEU A 489 9.37 5.15 -15.38
C LEU A 489 8.24 6.20 -15.45
N GLN A 490 6.99 5.78 -15.29
CA GLN A 490 5.84 6.68 -15.14
C GLN A 490 5.72 7.17 -13.70
N ILE A 491 5.18 8.38 -13.53
CA ILE A 491 4.97 8.98 -12.21
C ILE A 491 3.78 8.30 -11.52
N LYS A 492 4.09 7.64 -10.40
CA LYS A 492 3.17 7.17 -9.35
C LYS A 492 3.88 7.28 -7.99
N PRO A 493 3.14 7.47 -6.87
CA PRO A 493 1.74 7.87 -6.82
C PRO A 493 1.48 9.25 -7.47
N ASP A 494 0.23 9.67 -7.58
CA ASP A 494 -0.17 10.91 -8.25
C ASP A 494 -0.29 12.09 -7.29
N ILE A 495 -0.82 11.83 -6.10
CA ILE A 495 -1.11 12.80 -5.06
C ILE A 495 -0.99 12.10 -3.69
N ALA A 496 -0.91 12.88 -2.62
CA ALA A 496 -0.90 12.39 -1.24
C ALA A 496 -2.07 12.98 -0.45
N ALA A 497 -2.58 12.23 0.52
CA ALA A 497 -3.65 12.67 1.42
C ALA A 497 -3.42 12.12 2.84
N PRO A 498 -4.13 12.64 3.86
CA PRO A 498 -4.06 12.09 5.22
C PRO A 498 -4.41 10.60 5.24
N GLY A 499 -3.49 9.78 5.73
CA GLY A 499 -3.66 8.33 5.82
C GLY A 499 -2.97 7.66 7.01
N GLY A 500 -2.16 8.40 7.79
CA GLY A 500 -1.64 7.95 9.07
C GLY A 500 -2.53 8.37 10.23
N SER A 501 -2.83 7.43 11.13
CA SER A 501 -3.60 7.64 12.36
C SER A 501 -4.97 8.27 12.12
N ILE A 502 -5.75 7.66 11.23
CA ILE A 502 -7.07 8.14 10.83
C ILE A 502 -8.15 7.49 11.68
N PHE A 503 -8.86 8.32 12.45
CA PHE A 503 -10.09 7.92 13.16
C PHE A 503 -11.25 7.84 12.17
N SER A 504 -11.99 6.73 12.16
CA SER A 504 -13.19 6.56 11.33
C SER A 504 -14.08 5.43 11.86
N THR A 505 -15.25 5.25 11.25
CA THR A 505 -16.27 4.25 11.60
C THR A 505 -15.72 2.82 11.54
N TYR A 506 -16.22 1.92 12.38
CA TYR A 506 -15.80 0.52 12.43
C TYR A 506 -17.01 -0.40 12.69
N ARG A 507 -16.81 -1.72 12.61
CA ARG A 507 -17.91 -2.67 12.77
C ARG A 507 -18.43 -2.66 14.23
N GLY A 508 -19.72 -2.88 14.40
CA GLY A 508 -20.37 -2.97 15.72
C GLY A 508 -21.03 -1.69 16.20
N GLY A 509 -20.73 -0.56 15.55
CA GLY A 509 -21.21 0.77 15.93
C GLY A 509 -20.08 1.70 16.36
N GLY A 510 -18.93 1.14 16.69
CA GLY A 510 -17.75 1.85 17.15
C GLY A 510 -16.85 2.42 16.08
N TYR A 511 -15.70 2.88 16.52
CA TYR A 511 -14.72 3.59 15.71
C TYR A 511 -13.35 2.99 15.92
N ALA A 512 -12.47 3.15 14.94
CA ALA A 512 -11.10 2.69 15.03
C ALA A 512 -10.13 3.70 14.42
N VAL A 513 -8.89 3.62 14.87
CA VAL A 513 -7.77 4.37 14.28
C VAL A 513 -6.95 3.41 13.44
N LEU A 514 -6.90 3.69 12.13
CA LEU A 514 -6.14 2.92 11.15
C LEU A 514 -5.11 3.81 10.45
N SER A 515 -4.01 3.19 10.03
CA SER A 515 -2.94 3.82 9.27
C SER A 515 -2.70 3.04 7.99
N GLY A 516 -2.70 3.72 6.85
CA GLY A 516 -2.44 3.11 5.56
C GLY A 516 -2.74 4.04 4.39
N THR A 517 -2.15 3.76 3.23
CA THR A 517 -2.63 4.35 1.96
C THR A 517 -4.10 4.00 1.69
N SER A 518 -4.61 2.95 2.33
CA SER A 518 -6.03 2.59 2.41
C SER A 518 -6.93 3.66 3.02
N MET A 519 -6.42 4.54 3.89
CA MET A 519 -7.17 5.63 4.50
C MET A 519 -7.01 6.93 3.69
N ALA A 520 -5.85 7.13 3.06
CA ALA A 520 -5.62 8.27 2.17
C ALA A 520 -6.44 8.18 0.87
N CYS A 521 -6.58 6.98 0.30
CA CYS A 521 -7.33 6.73 -0.93
C CYS A 521 -8.80 7.24 -0.89
N PRO A 522 -9.65 6.83 0.08
CA PRO A 522 -11.03 7.32 0.20
C PRO A 522 -11.10 8.82 0.49
N TYR A 523 -10.08 9.40 1.12
CA TYR A 523 -10.03 10.84 1.34
C TYR A 523 -10.05 11.62 0.00
N VAL A 524 -9.24 11.18 -0.97
CA VAL A 524 -9.21 11.78 -2.31
C VAL A 524 -10.53 11.54 -3.06
N ALA A 525 -11.15 10.36 -2.89
CA ALA A 525 -12.48 10.09 -3.42
C ALA A 525 -13.54 11.06 -2.87
N GLY A 526 -13.49 11.35 -1.56
CA GLY A 526 -14.34 12.36 -0.93
C GLY A 526 -14.10 13.77 -1.48
N VAL A 527 -12.84 14.17 -1.70
CA VAL A 527 -12.53 15.49 -2.30
C VAL A 527 -13.06 15.58 -3.74
N ALA A 528 -12.94 14.50 -4.52
CA ALA A 528 -13.55 14.43 -5.84
C ALA A 528 -15.09 14.55 -5.76
N ALA A 529 -15.72 13.96 -4.75
CA ALA A 529 -17.17 14.10 -4.53
C ALA A 529 -17.58 15.54 -4.18
N LEU A 530 -16.78 16.26 -3.39
CA LEU A 530 -17.02 17.70 -3.14
C LEU A 530 -16.99 18.51 -4.45
N TYR A 531 -16.01 18.25 -5.32
CA TYR A 531 -15.95 18.92 -6.63
C TYR A 531 -17.18 18.57 -7.50
N ILE A 532 -17.53 17.29 -7.60
CA ILE A 532 -18.65 16.82 -8.43
C ILE A 532 -19.97 17.39 -7.91
N GLY A 533 -20.19 17.46 -6.60
CA GLY A 533 -21.41 18.04 -6.02
C GLY A 533 -21.60 19.51 -6.38
N VAL A 534 -20.52 20.28 -6.51
CA VAL A 534 -20.58 21.71 -6.87
C VAL A 534 -20.61 21.93 -8.39
N HIS A 535 -19.74 21.24 -9.12
CA HIS A 535 -19.47 21.52 -10.53
C HIS A 535 -20.15 20.55 -11.50
N GLY A 536 -20.77 19.49 -10.99
CA GLY A 536 -21.32 18.37 -11.74
C GLY A 536 -20.26 17.36 -12.18
N GLY A 537 -20.69 16.11 -12.41
CA GLY A 537 -19.83 14.99 -12.79
C GLY A 537 -19.92 14.62 -14.27
N ARG A 538 -19.71 13.33 -14.55
CA ARG A 538 -19.76 12.75 -15.89
C ARG A 538 -21.06 13.06 -16.63
N GLU A 539 -22.21 13.05 -15.98
CA GLU A 539 -23.50 13.34 -16.62
C GLU A 539 -23.55 14.74 -17.27
N LYS A 540 -22.86 15.72 -16.66
CA LYS A 540 -22.80 17.10 -17.15
C LYS A 540 -21.68 17.30 -18.17
N HIS A 541 -20.52 16.70 -17.93
CA HIS A 541 -19.28 17.00 -18.69
C HIS A 541 -18.93 15.95 -19.75
N GLY A 542 -19.57 14.78 -19.72
CA GLY A 542 -19.36 13.69 -20.67
C GLY A 542 -18.08 12.89 -20.44
N LYS A 543 -17.69 12.13 -21.48
CA LYS A 543 -16.47 11.32 -21.49
C LYS A 543 -15.22 12.22 -21.34
N GLY A 544 -14.20 11.73 -20.65
CA GLY A 544 -12.97 12.49 -20.37
C GLY A 544 -13.06 13.47 -19.18
N PHE A 545 -14.24 13.63 -18.56
CA PHE A 545 -14.40 14.42 -17.33
C PHE A 545 -13.41 14.00 -16.24
N ALA A 546 -13.31 12.70 -15.96
CA ALA A 546 -12.44 12.20 -14.91
C ALA A 546 -10.96 12.57 -15.14
N LYS A 547 -10.44 12.57 -16.37
CA LYS A 547 -9.08 13.07 -16.66
C LYS A 547 -8.93 14.55 -16.31
N THR A 548 -9.94 15.36 -16.62
CA THR A 548 -9.93 16.81 -16.30
C THR A 548 -9.93 17.02 -14.79
N LEU A 549 -10.73 16.26 -14.04
CA LEU A 549 -10.75 16.31 -12.58
C LEU A 549 -9.45 15.75 -11.97
N SER A 550 -8.88 14.68 -12.53
CA SER A 550 -7.57 14.16 -12.12
C SER A 550 -6.47 15.21 -12.28
N ASP A 551 -6.41 15.93 -13.40
CA ASP A 551 -5.42 17.01 -13.60
C ASP A 551 -5.59 18.11 -12.56
N ARG A 552 -6.83 18.42 -12.20
CA ARG A 552 -7.16 19.41 -11.19
C ARG A 552 -6.79 18.96 -9.77
N ILE A 553 -7.04 17.69 -9.44
CA ILE A 553 -6.63 17.07 -8.17
C ILE A 553 -5.11 17.07 -8.07
N ILE A 554 -4.42 16.53 -9.08
CA ILE A 554 -2.96 16.42 -9.10
C ILE A 554 -2.34 17.81 -9.00
N SER A 555 -2.81 18.79 -9.77
CA SER A 555 -2.20 20.13 -9.79
C SER A 555 -2.40 20.96 -8.52
N SER A 556 -3.32 20.56 -7.64
CA SER A 556 -3.53 21.20 -6.33
C SER A 556 -2.37 20.98 -5.36
N GLY A 557 -1.60 19.89 -5.57
CA GLY A 557 -0.68 19.31 -4.61
C GLY A 557 0.40 20.26 -4.08
N SER A 558 0.48 20.41 -2.76
CA SER A 558 1.51 21.19 -2.07
C SER A 558 2.73 20.33 -1.73
N ALA A 559 3.91 20.95 -1.64
CA ALA A 559 5.13 20.23 -1.27
C ALA A 559 5.07 19.78 0.20
N LEU A 560 5.56 18.57 0.47
CA LEU A 560 5.60 17.99 1.81
C LEU A 560 7.03 18.02 2.36
N PRO A 561 7.25 18.32 3.65
CA PRO A 561 8.54 18.10 4.31
C PRO A 561 8.94 16.63 4.22
N TRP A 562 10.24 16.35 4.20
CA TRP A 562 10.77 14.98 4.02
C TRP A 562 11.77 14.57 5.07
N SER A 563 11.64 13.33 5.55
CA SER A 563 12.62 12.66 6.40
C SER A 563 12.63 11.17 6.05
N THR A 564 13.81 10.56 6.05
CA THR A 564 13.99 9.10 5.90
C THR A 564 14.19 8.39 7.24
N THR A 565 14.21 9.12 8.36
CA THR A 565 14.43 8.55 9.70
C THR A 565 13.13 8.60 10.50
N PRO A 566 12.44 7.45 10.68
CA PRO A 566 11.34 7.35 11.62
C PRO A 566 11.83 7.75 13.02
N GLY A 567 11.18 8.73 13.65
CA GLY A 567 11.56 9.17 15.01
C GLY A 567 12.84 10.02 15.12
N GLY A 568 13.52 10.34 14.01
CA GLY A 568 14.79 11.09 13.99
C GLY A 568 14.64 12.62 13.89
N PRO A 569 15.75 13.37 13.92
CA PRO A 569 15.76 14.83 13.85
C PRO A 569 15.07 15.38 12.60
N VAL A 570 14.41 16.51 12.77
CA VAL A 570 13.62 17.24 11.77
C VAL A 570 14.55 18.11 10.90
N ASP A 571 15.23 17.52 9.92
CA ASP A 571 15.87 18.28 8.83
C ASP A 571 15.00 18.17 7.57
N TYR A 572 14.13 19.16 7.37
CA TYR A 572 13.28 19.29 6.19
C TYR A 572 13.90 20.19 5.12
N SER A 573 15.23 20.20 4.97
CA SER A 573 15.93 21.02 3.97
C SER A 573 15.42 20.84 2.53
N ARG A 574 14.68 19.76 2.24
CA ARG A 574 14.05 19.51 0.93
C ARG A 574 12.64 18.94 1.01
N PRO A 575 11.80 19.21 -0.01
CA PRO A 575 10.53 18.51 -0.20
C PRO A 575 10.70 17.02 -0.51
N ALA A 576 9.68 16.23 -0.17
CA ALA A 576 9.62 14.81 -0.47
C ALA A 576 9.67 14.54 -1.97
N PRO A 577 10.40 13.49 -2.43
CA PRO A 577 10.45 13.14 -3.85
C PRO A 577 9.07 12.85 -4.44
N VAL A 578 8.87 13.22 -5.71
CA VAL A 578 7.62 12.91 -6.44
C VAL A 578 7.35 11.40 -6.49
N ALA A 579 8.41 10.59 -6.54
CA ALA A 579 8.29 9.14 -6.48
C ALA A 579 7.67 8.61 -5.18
N GLN A 580 7.67 9.38 -4.09
CA GLN A 580 7.04 9.00 -2.82
C GLN A 580 5.61 9.53 -2.69
N VAL A 581 5.38 10.78 -3.09
CA VAL A 581 4.12 11.50 -2.78
C VAL A 581 3.39 12.08 -3.99
N GLY A 582 3.84 11.75 -5.20
CA GLY A 582 3.31 12.36 -6.42
C GLY A 582 3.49 13.88 -6.38
N ASN A 583 2.42 14.61 -6.66
CA ASN A 583 2.44 16.07 -6.54
C ASN A 583 2.23 16.58 -5.09
N GLY A 584 2.30 15.71 -4.08
CA GLY A 584 2.26 16.08 -2.66
C GLY A 584 0.85 16.21 -2.07
N MET A 585 0.67 16.96 -0.97
CA MET A 585 -0.59 16.99 -0.23
C MET A 585 -1.71 17.62 -1.03
N ILE A 586 -2.84 16.93 -1.14
CA ILE A 586 -4.06 17.42 -1.78
C ILE A 586 -4.59 18.71 -1.12
N ASP A 587 -5.11 19.63 -1.94
CA ASP A 587 -5.79 20.84 -1.47
C ASP A 587 -7.19 20.94 -2.12
N ALA A 588 -8.20 20.51 -1.37
CA ALA A 588 -9.60 20.49 -1.77
C ALA A 588 -10.11 21.89 -2.12
N PHE A 589 -9.68 22.92 -1.38
CA PHE A 589 -10.11 24.29 -1.64
C PHE A 589 -9.61 24.77 -3.01
N LYS A 590 -8.35 24.50 -3.36
CA LYS A 590 -7.85 24.78 -4.72
C LYS A 590 -8.66 24.04 -5.78
N ILE A 591 -8.96 22.76 -5.53
CA ILE A 591 -9.71 21.91 -6.47
C ILE A 591 -11.10 22.49 -6.71
N VAL A 592 -11.83 22.92 -5.69
CA VAL A 592 -13.22 23.40 -5.90
C VAL A 592 -13.27 24.86 -6.36
N GLU A 593 -12.43 25.74 -5.82
CA GLU A 593 -12.65 27.19 -5.93
C GLU A 593 -11.77 27.92 -6.96
N TYR A 594 -10.58 27.41 -7.30
CA TYR A 594 -9.67 28.12 -8.21
C TYR A 594 -10.27 28.34 -9.60
N LYS A 595 -9.99 29.49 -10.18
CA LYS A 595 -10.44 29.89 -11.53
C LYS A 595 -9.40 29.59 -12.61
N SER A 596 -8.19 29.20 -12.24
CA SER A 596 -7.23 28.61 -13.18
C SER A 596 -7.38 27.10 -13.25
N SER A 597 -7.22 26.53 -14.44
CA SER A 597 -7.13 25.08 -14.64
C SER A 597 -5.97 24.71 -15.55
N LEU A 598 -5.44 23.50 -15.37
CA LEU A 598 -4.35 22.93 -16.15
C LEU A 598 -4.83 21.68 -16.86
N THR A 599 -4.36 21.48 -18.09
CA THR A 599 -4.41 20.19 -18.79
C THR A 599 -2.99 19.80 -19.15
N PHE A 600 -2.57 18.60 -18.73
CA PHE A 600 -1.20 18.14 -18.88
C PHE A 600 -1.09 16.61 -18.85
N GLU A 601 0.04 16.11 -19.33
CA GLU A 601 0.55 14.81 -18.92
C GLU A 601 1.60 15.02 -17.83
N LYS A 602 1.63 14.15 -16.82
CA LYS A 602 2.68 14.21 -15.78
C LYS A 602 4.04 14.09 -16.49
N ILE A 603 5.01 14.91 -16.08
CA ILE A 603 6.29 15.04 -16.79
C ILE A 603 7.20 13.86 -16.43
N ALA A 604 6.95 12.71 -17.05
CA ALA A 604 7.83 11.54 -16.99
C ALA A 604 8.98 11.73 -18.00
N LEU A 605 10.17 12.06 -17.49
CA LEU A 605 11.36 12.36 -18.29
C LEU A 605 12.07 11.10 -18.81
N ASN A 606 11.66 9.92 -18.33
CA ASN A 606 12.27 8.64 -18.64
C ASN A 606 13.73 8.53 -18.15
N ASP A 607 14.45 7.52 -18.64
CA ASP A 607 15.88 7.31 -18.45
C ASP A 607 16.71 8.16 -19.43
N THR A 608 18.04 8.16 -19.31
CA THR A 608 18.85 9.04 -20.16
C THR A 608 18.98 8.57 -21.61
N ARG A 609 18.75 7.28 -21.87
CA ARG A 609 18.77 6.70 -23.21
C ARG A 609 17.52 7.08 -24.02
N TYR A 610 16.36 7.05 -23.39
CA TYR A 610 15.04 7.33 -23.98
C TYR A 610 14.42 8.64 -23.45
N PHE A 611 15.28 9.60 -23.13
CA PHE A 611 14.93 10.86 -22.48
C PHE A 611 13.83 11.64 -23.21
N SER A 612 12.80 12.04 -22.46
CA SER A 612 11.68 12.84 -22.97
C SER A 612 11.86 14.33 -22.65
N ARG A 613 12.13 15.13 -23.69
CA ARG A 613 12.65 16.50 -23.56
C ARG A 613 11.58 17.59 -23.41
N TYR A 614 10.52 17.54 -24.22
CA TYR A 614 9.53 18.61 -24.35
C TYR A 614 8.19 18.15 -23.80
N HIS A 615 7.59 18.97 -22.93
CA HIS A 615 6.33 18.63 -22.25
C HIS A 615 5.39 19.82 -22.31
N ASP A 616 4.19 19.60 -22.83
CA ASP A 616 3.19 20.64 -23.00
C ASP A 616 2.27 20.75 -21.79
N VAL A 617 2.02 21.98 -21.37
CA VAL A 617 1.04 22.33 -20.33
C VAL A 617 0.09 23.36 -20.91
N THR A 618 -1.21 23.05 -20.87
CA THR A 618 -2.26 24.00 -21.24
C THR A 618 -2.79 24.68 -20.00
N VAL A 619 -2.67 26.01 -19.95
CA VAL A 619 -3.25 26.84 -18.88
C VAL A 619 -4.55 27.44 -19.41
N LYS A 620 -5.61 27.39 -18.61
CA LYS A 620 -6.90 28.00 -18.92
C LYS A 620 -7.36 28.91 -17.79
N ASN A 621 -7.95 30.03 -18.18
CA ASN A 621 -8.64 30.95 -17.29
C ASN A 621 -10.16 30.68 -17.35
N ASP A 622 -10.69 30.00 -16.33
CA ASP A 622 -12.12 29.74 -16.14
C ASP A 622 -12.84 30.88 -15.38
N GLY A 623 -12.12 31.94 -15.03
CA GLY A 623 -12.66 33.12 -14.36
C GLY A 623 -13.35 34.11 -15.29
N ASP A 624 -13.85 35.19 -14.69
CA ASP A 624 -14.58 36.28 -15.34
C ASP A 624 -13.71 37.53 -15.61
N LYS A 625 -12.44 37.51 -15.17
CA LYS A 625 -11.46 38.59 -15.34
C LYS A 625 -10.23 38.11 -16.08
N GLU A 626 -9.45 39.05 -16.61
CA GLU A 626 -8.15 38.77 -17.21
C GLU A 626 -7.14 38.33 -16.13
N VAL A 627 -6.32 37.31 -16.43
CA VAL A 627 -5.37 36.71 -15.49
C VAL A 627 -3.99 36.56 -16.13
N SER A 628 -2.95 37.03 -15.45
CA SER A 628 -1.55 36.83 -15.87
C SER A 628 -0.95 35.60 -15.18
N TYR A 629 -0.14 34.85 -15.92
CA TYR A 629 0.48 33.60 -15.49
C TYR A 629 2.01 33.65 -15.59
N LYS A 630 2.67 33.11 -14.57
CA LYS A 630 4.13 32.99 -14.47
C LYS A 630 4.53 31.57 -14.10
N PHE A 631 5.65 31.12 -14.67
CA PHE A 631 6.20 29.79 -14.43
C PHE A 631 7.44 29.86 -13.55
N SER A 632 7.58 28.92 -12.63
CA SER A 632 8.78 28.68 -11.83
C SER A 632 8.96 27.18 -11.58
N THR A 633 10.02 26.78 -10.88
CA THR A 633 10.26 25.37 -10.52
C THR A 633 10.58 25.25 -9.04
N GLN A 634 10.26 24.08 -8.49
CA GLN A 634 10.68 23.68 -7.15
C GLN A 634 11.23 22.27 -7.24
N ALA A 635 12.52 22.10 -6.97
CA ALA A 635 13.12 20.78 -6.87
C ALA A 635 12.63 20.07 -5.61
N ALA A 636 12.40 18.76 -5.74
CA ALA A 636 12.27 17.87 -4.59
C ALA A 636 13.63 17.24 -4.28
N ALA A 637 13.74 16.48 -3.19
CA ALA A 637 14.95 15.72 -2.94
C ALA A 637 15.26 14.75 -4.08
N GLY A 638 16.49 14.80 -4.58
CA GLY A 638 17.05 13.75 -5.43
C GLY A 638 17.56 12.60 -4.57
N VAL A 639 17.58 11.38 -5.11
CA VAL A 639 18.09 10.20 -4.39
C VAL A 639 18.89 9.30 -5.31
N GLU A 640 20.04 8.82 -4.83
CA GLU A 640 20.75 7.69 -5.43
C GLU A 640 20.15 6.39 -4.93
N ILE A 641 19.42 5.68 -5.78
CA ILE A 641 18.55 4.56 -5.38
C ILE A 641 19.26 3.21 -5.35
N ALA A 642 20.46 3.09 -5.91
CA ALA A 642 21.17 1.81 -5.98
C ALA A 642 22.59 1.92 -5.41
N ALA A 643 23.08 0.82 -4.85
CA ALA A 643 24.45 0.71 -4.34
C ALA A 643 24.92 -0.74 -4.30
N TRP A 644 26.24 -0.90 -4.13
CA TRP A 644 26.86 -2.17 -3.80
C TRP A 644 26.95 -2.35 -2.29
N PHE A 645 26.44 -3.47 -1.79
CA PHE A 645 26.49 -3.86 -0.39
C PHE A 645 27.33 -5.12 -0.21
N ASP A 646 28.05 -5.24 0.89
CA ASP A 646 28.84 -6.43 1.16
C ASP A 646 27.94 -7.52 1.78
N LEU A 647 27.77 -8.66 1.07
CA LEU A 647 27.07 -9.83 1.60
C LEU A 647 28.01 -10.69 2.46
N THR A 648 29.25 -10.81 2.01
CA THR A 648 30.37 -11.45 2.71
C THR A 648 31.63 -10.63 2.45
N PRO A 649 32.76 -10.92 3.13
CA PRO A 649 34.02 -10.23 2.85
C PRO A 649 34.51 -10.32 1.40
N THR A 650 33.97 -11.24 0.59
CA THR A 650 34.39 -11.48 -0.80
C THR A 650 33.28 -11.33 -1.84
N ILE A 651 32.01 -11.21 -1.41
CA ILE A 651 30.85 -11.12 -2.29
C ILE A 651 30.14 -9.80 -2.04
N ARG A 652 30.07 -8.98 -3.09
CA ARG A 652 29.27 -7.75 -3.10
C ARG A 652 27.97 -7.97 -3.87
N ASP A 653 26.92 -7.26 -3.48
CA ASP A 653 25.58 -7.35 -4.05
C ASP A 653 25.08 -5.98 -4.47
N PHE A 654 24.76 -5.86 -5.75
CA PHE A 654 24.17 -4.66 -6.30
C PHE A 654 22.64 -4.75 -6.21
N ARG A 655 22.03 -3.76 -5.57
CA ARG A 655 20.57 -3.71 -5.38
C ARG A 655 20.08 -2.28 -5.20
N LEU A 656 18.76 -2.13 -5.25
CA LEU A 656 18.11 -0.91 -4.80
C LEU A 656 18.18 -0.80 -3.26
N LYS A 657 18.30 0.44 -2.78
CA LYS A 657 18.35 0.83 -1.38
C LYS A 657 16.96 0.74 -0.74
N SER A 658 16.89 0.32 0.52
CA SER A 658 15.69 0.46 1.35
C SER A 658 15.50 1.93 1.79
N LEU A 659 14.33 2.29 2.30
CA LEU A 659 14.06 3.66 2.76
C LEU A 659 15.12 4.18 3.75
N SER A 660 15.53 3.33 4.71
CA SER A 660 16.54 3.66 5.72
C SER A 660 17.96 3.88 5.17
N GLU A 661 18.23 3.45 3.94
CA GLU A 661 19.52 3.59 3.27
C GLU A 661 19.54 4.77 2.29
N ILE A 662 18.38 5.37 2.02
CA ILE A 662 18.25 6.52 1.11
C ILE A 662 18.68 7.79 1.83
N THR A 663 19.48 8.59 1.13
CA THR A 663 19.97 9.89 1.58
C THR A 663 19.61 10.97 0.56
N PRO A 664 19.07 12.13 1.00
CA PRO A 664 18.85 13.28 0.12
C PRO A 664 20.12 13.67 -0.64
N THR A 665 19.98 13.96 -1.93
CA THR A 665 21.06 14.35 -2.85
C THR A 665 20.63 15.53 -3.74
N ASP A 666 21.57 16.41 -4.07
CA ASP A 666 21.41 17.50 -5.04
C ASP A 666 21.35 16.98 -6.48
N LEU A 667 20.16 16.68 -6.98
CA LEU A 667 19.93 16.26 -8.38
C LEU A 667 18.94 17.19 -9.08
N GLU A 668 19.36 18.41 -9.40
CA GLU A 668 18.53 19.36 -10.14
C GLU A 668 18.81 19.32 -11.65
N PRO A 669 17.80 19.04 -12.50
CA PRO A 669 17.96 19.12 -13.93
C PRO A 669 17.96 20.58 -14.40
N LYS A 670 18.52 20.84 -15.59
CA LYS A 670 18.38 22.15 -16.24
C LYS A 670 17.03 22.25 -16.94
N ILE A 671 16.26 23.28 -16.58
CA ILE A 671 14.90 23.49 -17.06
C ILE A 671 14.79 24.85 -17.76
N SER A 672 14.20 24.87 -18.95
CA SER A 672 13.82 26.08 -19.67
C SER A 672 12.31 26.28 -19.56
N LEU A 673 11.89 27.41 -18.99
CA LEU A 673 10.49 27.74 -18.75
C LEU A 673 9.93 28.69 -19.83
N PRO A 674 8.61 28.63 -20.10
CA PRO A 674 7.96 29.57 -20.99
C PRO A 674 7.96 30.99 -20.41
N ARG A 675 7.82 31.98 -21.29
CA ARG A 675 7.64 33.39 -20.88
C ARG A 675 6.24 33.62 -20.30
N ASP A 676 6.14 34.56 -19.38
CA ASP A 676 4.89 35.03 -18.79
C ASP A 676 3.89 35.45 -19.88
N PHE A 677 2.60 35.23 -19.61
CA PHE A 677 1.52 35.59 -20.52
C PHE A 677 0.23 35.93 -19.76
N THR A 678 -0.75 36.45 -20.47
CA THR A 678 -2.05 36.84 -19.91
C THR A 678 -3.17 36.22 -20.73
N LEU A 679 -4.22 35.74 -20.06
CA LEU A 679 -5.40 35.13 -20.67
C LEU A 679 -6.66 35.89 -20.28
N LYS A 680 -7.49 36.21 -21.28
CA LYS A 680 -8.85 36.72 -21.05
C LYS A 680 -9.76 35.60 -20.52
N PRO A 681 -10.93 35.94 -19.97
CA PRO A 681 -11.94 34.95 -19.57
C PRO A 681 -12.21 33.89 -20.64
N GLY A 682 -12.19 32.62 -20.26
CA GLY A 682 -12.41 31.47 -21.14
C GLY A 682 -11.26 31.13 -22.09
N GLN A 683 -10.19 31.93 -22.15
CA GLN A 683 -9.04 31.63 -23.01
C GLN A 683 -8.15 30.55 -22.39
N SER A 684 -7.54 29.75 -23.26
CA SER A 684 -6.49 28.81 -22.92
C SER A 684 -5.24 29.06 -23.76
N LYS A 685 -4.08 28.63 -23.25
CA LYS A 685 -2.82 28.66 -23.97
C LYS A 685 -1.95 27.46 -23.58
N THR A 686 -1.49 26.74 -24.59
CA THR A 686 -0.51 25.67 -24.44
C THR A 686 0.90 26.24 -24.53
N VAL A 687 1.76 25.85 -23.59
CA VAL A 687 3.17 26.22 -23.54
C VAL A 687 4.00 24.97 -23.22
N SER A 688 5.23 24.92 -23.74
CA SER A 688 6.12 23.79 -23.51
C SER A 688 7.17 24.11 -22.44
N VAL A 689 7.36 23.18 -21.50
CA VAL A 689 8.50 23.12 -20.59
C VAL A 689 9.56 22.20 -21.21
N ASN A 690 10.82 22.62 -21.19
CA ASN A 690 11.92 21.88 -21.79
C ASN A 690 12.97 21.51 -20.74
N PHE A 691 13.42 20.25 -20.77
CA PHE A 691 14.47 19.73 -19.89
C PHE A 691 15.72 19.36 -20.69
N GLU A 692 16.91 19.59 -20.14
CA GLU A 692 18.14 19.03 -20.71
C GLU A 692 18.38 17.60 -20.18
N ASN A 693 18.84 16.70 -21.05
CA ASN A 693 19.22 15.35 -20.66
C ASN A 693 20.38 15.42 -19.64
N PRO A 694 20.26 14.80 -18.45
CA PRO A 694 21.23 14.93 -17.38
C PRO A 694 22.54 14.14 -17.58
N ASP A 695 22.71 13.37 -18.66
CA ASP A 695 23.92 12.57 -18.95
C ASP A 695 25.26 13.33 -18.83
N LYS A 696 25.23 14.66 -18.97
CA LYS A 696 26.41 15.54 -18.92
C LYS A 696 26.61 16.25 -17.58
N LEU A 697 25.75 16.00 -16.60
CA LEU A 697 25.79 16.65 -15.28
C LEU A 697 26.78 15.98 -14.31
N GLY A 698 27.38 14.85 -14.71
CA GLY A 698 28.40 14.15 -13.90
C GLY A 698 27.82 13.35 -12.73
N TRP A 699 26.51 13.06 -12.76
CA TRP A 699 25.86 12.22 -11.75
C TRP A 699 26.34 10.77 -11.84
N ASN A 700 26.31 10.06 -10.71
CA ASN A 700 26.74 8.66 -10.62
C ASN A 700 25.70 7.72 -11.24
N ALA A 701 25.82 7.46 -12.54
CA ALA A 701 24.87 6.61 -13.27
C ALA A 701 24.71 5.19 -12.68
N THR A 702 25.76 4.61 -12.09
CA THR A 702 25.69 3.28 -11.44
C THR A 702 24.85 3.30 -10.17
N ALA A 703 24.70 4.45 -9.50
CA ALA A 703 23.81 4.60 -8.36
C ALA A 703 22.36 4.92 -8.74
N LEU A 704 22.05 4.94 -10.05
CA LEU A 704 20.72 5.19 -10.61
C LEU A 704 20.06 6.48 -10.05
N PRO A 705 20.61 7.68 -10.32
CA PRO A 705 20.15 8.92 -9.71
C PRO A 705 18.69 9.23 -10.09
N LEU A 706 17.77 9.20 -9.13
CA LEU A 706 16.36 9.53 -9.31
C LEU A 706 16.15 10.99 -8.90
N TYR A 707 15.69 11.81 -9.85
CA TYR A 707 15.49 13.24 -9.64
C TYR A 707 14.04 13.63 -9.93
N SER A 708 13.54 14.63 -9.19
CA SER A 708 12.14 15.04 -9.31
C SER A 708 11.89 16.45 -8.79
N GLY A 709 10.68 16.94 -9.01
CA GLY A 709 10.23 18.24 -8.53
C GLY A 709 8.94 18.66 -9.21
N LYS A 710 8.68 19.96 -9.24
CA LYS A 710 7.45 20.54 -9.77
C LYS A 710 7.72 21.73 -10.65
N VAL A 711 6.96 21.86 -11.73
CA VAL A 711 6.78 23.13 -12.46
C VAL A 711 5.59 23.83 -11.81
N ILE A 712 5.81 25.04 -11.28
CA ILE A 712 4.81 25.85 -10.60
C ILE A 712 4.25 26.88 -11.57
N ILE A 713 2.93 27.00 -11.61
CA ILE A 713 2.19 28.00 -12.38
C ILE A 713 1.46 28.90 -11.37
N SER A 714 1.91 30.16 -11.28
CA SER A 714 1.29 31.17 -10.41
C SER A 714 0.49 32.16 -11.24
N SER A 715 -0.67 32.56 -10.72
CA SER A 715 -1.57 33.51 -11.38
C SER A 715 -1.64 34.85 -10.65
N SER A 716 -2.06 35.91 -11.35
CA SER A 716 -2.30 37.23 -10.75
C SER A 716 -3.48 37.26 -9.76
N LEU A 717 -4.24 36.17 -9.63
CA LEU A 717 -5.28 36.00 -8.61
C LEU A 717 -4.72 35.51 -7.26
N GLY A 718 -3.42 35.23 -7.17
CA GLY A 718 -2.80 34.59 -6.01
C GLY A 718 -2.94 33.06 -6.01
N GLU A 719 -3.42 32.47 -7.10
CA GLU A 719 -3.54 31.03 -7.26
C GLU A 719 -2.19 30.41 -7.62
N GLN A 720 -1.92 29.22 -7.09
CA GLN A 720 -0.75 28.43 -7.42
C GLN A 720 -1.11 26.97 -7.66
N LEU A 721 -0.84 26.51 -8.88
CA LEU A 721 -0.98 25.12 -9.32
C LEU A 721 0.39 24.58 -9.76
N SER A 722 0.52 23.27 -9.90
CA SER A 722 1.79 22.69 -10.34
C SER A 722 1.65 21.41 -11.16
N VAL A 723 2.69 21.08 -11.92
CA VAL A 723 2.82 19.82 -12.67
C VAL A 723 4.07 19.08 -12.16
N PRO A 724 3.95 17.82 -11.70
CA PRO A 724 5.09 17.06 -11.20
C PRO A 724 6.00 16.60 -12.36
N TYR A 725 7.31 16.55 -12.12
CA TYR A 725 8.29 15.93 -13.00
C TYR A 725 9.15 14.90 -12.26
N MET A 726 9.58 13.86 -12.98
CA MET A 726 10.45 12.80 -12.48
C MET A 726 11.28 12.23 -13.63
N GLY A 727 12.56 11.91 -13.38
CA GLY A 727 13.41 11.21 -14.33
C GLY A 727 14.49 10.38 -13.66
N LEU A 728 15.11 9.50 -14.43
CA LEU A 728 16.22 8.67 -13.99
C LEU A 728 17.51 9.05 -14.74
N GLY A 729 18.54 9.45 -14.02
CA GLY A 729 19.82 9.94 -14.54
C GLY A 729 20.79 8.83 -14.97
N ALA A 730 20.29 7.76 -15.61
CA ALA A 730 21.10 6.65 -16.12
C ALA A 730 20.44 5.94 -17.31
N ASP A 731 21.20 5.21 -18.14
CA ASP A 731 20.67 4.23 -19.11
C ASP A 731 20.33 2.94 -18.34
N LEU A 732 19.05 2.78 -17.99
CA LEU A 732 18.59 1.76 -17.05
C LEU A 732 18.89 0.34 -17.54
N LYS A 733 18.69 0.09 -18.84
CA LYS A 733 18.96 -1.20 -19.46
C LYS A 733 20.45 -1.57 -19.37
N SER A 734 21.33 -0.59 -19.59
CA SER A 734 22.78 -0.82 -19.50
C SER A 734 23.28 -1.06 -18.08
N GLN A 735 22.68 -0.39 -17.08
CA GLN A 735 23.11 -0.50 -15.68
C GLN A 735 22.59 -1.78 -15.01
N LEU A 736 21.52 -2.39 -15.55
CA LEU A 736 20.89 -3.59 -15.00
C LEU A 736 21.17 -4.83 -15.85
N ASP A 737 22.45 -5.10 -16.12
CA ASP A 737 22.91 -6.32 -16.80
C ASP A 737 24.05 -7.01 -16.01
N PRO A 738 23.80 -8.20 -15.41
CA PRO A 738 22.53 -8.92 -15.39
C PRO A 738 21.48 -8.24 -14.48
N ILE A 739 20.20 -8.54 -14.71
CA ILE A 739 19.09 -8.04 -13.87
C ILE A 739 19.03 -8.70 -12.47
N TYR A 740 19.90 -9.69 -12.22
CA TYR A 740 19.88 -10.49 -11.00
C TYR A 740 20.80 -9.93 -9.91
N ARG A 741 20.39 -10.07 -8.66
CA ARG A 741 21.27 -9.86 -7.49
C ARG A 741 22.38 -10.89 -7.45
N SER A 742 23.47 -10.58 -6.75
CA SER A 742 24.64 -11.45 -6.66
C SER A 742 24.29 -12.83 -6.13
N THR A 743 24.92 -13.87 -6.67
CA THR A 743 24.66 -15.31 -6.39
C THR A 743 23.35 -15.88 -6.93
N TYR A 744 22.50 -15.05 -7.55
CA TYR A 744 21.28 -15.48 -8.22
C TYR A 744 21.40 -15.39 -9.75
N PRO A 745 20.60 -16.16 -10.49
CA PRO A 745 19.76 -17.25 -10.00
C PRO A 745 20.59 -18.50 -9.66
N PHE A 746 20.02 -19.38 -8.84
CA PHE A 746 20.58 -20.70 -8.59
C PHE A 746 19.48 -21.77 -8.52
N SER A 747 19.85 -23.03 -8.72
CA SER A 747 18.94 -24.17 -8.64
C SER A 747 19.39 -25.17 -7.59
N ARG A 748 18.45 -25.69 -6.79
CA ARG A 748 18.68 -26.77 -5.82
C ARG A 748 17.63 -27.88 -5.97
N SER A 749 17.93 -29.05 -5.40
CA SER A 749 17.04 -30.21 -5.30
C SER A 749 17.24 -30.93 -3.96
N HIS A 750 16.31 -31.83 -3.62
CA HIS A 750 16.35 -32.71 -2.46
C HIS A 750 16.20 -31.96 -1.13
N ILE A 751 15.80 -32.70 -0.08
CA ILE A 751 15.82 -32.18 1.31
C ILE A 751 17.24 -31.77 1.78
N SER A 752 18.27 -32.22 1.06
CA SER A 752 19.68 -31.91 1.35
C SER A 752 20.22 -30.71 0.55
N PHE A 753 19.37 -29.97 -0.18
CA PHE A 753 19.73 -28.75 -0.89
C PHE A 753 20.90 -28.91 -1.87
N GLN A 754 20.92 -29.99 -2.65
CA GLN A 754 21.99 -30.29 -3.61
C GLN A 754 21.94 -29.34 -4.83
N SER A 755 23.09 -28.83 -5.24
CA SER A 755 23.22 -27.94 -6.40
C SER A 755 23.00 -28.69 -7.71
N ILE A 756 22.43 -28.01 -8.71
CA ILE A 756 22.31 -28.55 -10.08
C ILE A 756 23.66 -28.95 -10.71
N GLN A 757 24.77 -28.35 -10.26
CA GLN A 757 26.11 -28.70 -10.75
C GLN A 757 26.55 -30.09 -10.27
N ASP A 758 26.15 -30.47 -9.05
CA ASP A 758 26.51 -31.76 -8.45
C ASP A 758 25.49 -32.85 -8.80
N LYS A 759 24.23 -32.47 -8.98
CA LYS A 759 23.11 -33.35 -9.30
C LYS A 759 22.25 -32.79 -10.44
N PRO A 760 22.71 -32.88 -11.69
CA PRO A 760 21.92 -32.50 -12.86
C PRO A 760 20.93 -33.61 -13.27
N TRP A 761 20.26 -34.28 -12.34
CA TRP A 761 19.24 -35.28 -12.66
C TRP A 761 18.12 -35.32 -11.63
N TYR A 762 16.91 -35.68 -12.07
CA TYR A 762 15.70 -35.60 -11.25
C TYR A 762 14.83 -36.85 -11.41
N THR A 763 14.36 -37.39 -10.28
CA THR A 763 13.40 -38.49 -10.25
C THR A 763 11.95 -38.02 -10.09
N PHE A 764 11.75 -36.76 -9.67
CA PHE A 764 10.46 -36.16 -9.30
C PHE A 764 9.77 -36.86 -8.12
N ASN A 765 10.54 -37.47 -7.20
CA ASN A 765 9.97 -38.02 -5.98
C ASN A 765 9.52 -36.89 -5.03
N LEU A 766 8.21 -36.68 -4.93
CA LEU A 766 7.59 -35.63 -4.11
C LEU A 766 7.46 -36.00 -2.63
N SER A 767 7.92 -37.18 -2.20
CA SER A 767 7.79 -37.59 -0.80
C SER A 767 8.51 -36.60 0.12
N PRO A 768 8.01 -36.37 1.36
CA PRO A 768 8.66 -35.47 2.31
C PRO A 768 10.12 -35.82 2.61
N GLN A 769 10.51 -37.10 2.43
CA GLN A 769 11.86 -37.59 2.68
C GLN A 769 12.79 -37.44 1.47
N SER A 770 12.27 -37.14 0.28
CA SER A 770 13.06 -37.02 -0.96
C SER A 770 13.04 -35.61 -1.50
N GLN A 771 11.86 -35.08 -1.86
CA GLN A 771 11.70 -33.76 -2.49
C GLN A 771 12.63 -33.58 -3.71
N ASP A 772 12.71 -34.59 -4.58
CA ASP A 772 13.70 -34.65 -5.66
C ASP A 772 13.20 -34.04 -6.98
N PHE A 773 13.16 -32.72 -7.02
CA PHE A 773 12.77 -31.91 -8.16
C PHE A 773 13.52 -30.57 -8.14
N PRO A 774 13.70 -29.91 -9.27
CA PRO A 774 14.37 -28.61 -9.31
C PRO A 774 13.54 -27.49 -8.72
N LYS A 775 14.22 -26.71 -7.88
CA LYS A 775 13.77 -25.45 -7.32
C LYS A 775 14.71 -24.36 -7.82
N ILE A 776 14.23 -23.44 -8.67
CA ILE A 776 14.98 -22.27 -9.12
C ILE A 776 14.64 -21.08 -8.24
N TYR A 777 15.66 -20.43 -7.71
CA TYR A 777 15.57 -19.24 -6.89
C TYR A 777 16.08 -18.04 -7.69
N VAL A 778 15.32 -16.95 -7.68
CA VAL A 778 15.64 -15.73 -8.44
C VAL A 778 15.48 -14.50 -7.55
N LYS A 779 16.45 -13.61 -7.59
CA LYS A 779 16.32 -12.26 -7.03
C LYS A 779 16.55 -11.22 -8.12
N ASN A 780 15.50 -10.50 -8.48
CA ASN A 780 15.56 -9.44 -9.47
C ASN A 780 15.87 -8.09 -8.81
N ILE A 781 16.80 -7.33 -9.41
CA ILE A 781 17.10 -5.95 -9.01
C ILE A 781 15.95 -5.01 -9.43
N TRP A 782 15.31 -5.30 -10.56
CA TRP A 782 14.24 -4.51 -11.16
C TRP A 782 13.06 -5.37 -11.60
N GLY A 783 11.89 -4.76 -11.77
CA GLY A 783 10.72 -5.46 -12.32
C GLY A 783 10.98 -5.91 -13.75
N THR A 784 10.40 -7.05 -14.14
CA THR A 784 10.56 -7.61 -15.48
C THR A 784 9.21 -7.89 -16.12
N ARG A 785 9.13 -7.66 -17.42
CA ARG A 785 7.92 -7.94 -18.22
C ARG A 785 7.71 -9.42 -18.45
N GLU A 786 8.78 -10.20 -18.47
CA GLU A 786 8.69 -11.61 -18.83
C GLU A 786 9.83 -12.43 -18.19
N VAL A 787 9.44 -13.49 -17.51
CA VAL A 787 10.31 -14.59 -17.11
C VAL A 787 9.86 -15.83 -17.86
N ARG A 788 10.83 -16.61 -18.38
CA ARG A 788 10.57 -17.86 -19.09
C ARG A 788 11.42 -18.99 -18.51
N TRP A 789 10.82 -20.16 -18.39
CA TRP A 789 11.52 -21.42 -18.19
C TRP A 789 11.16 -22.33 -19.36
N ASP A 790 12.07 -22.42 -20.32
CA ASP A 790 11.89 -23.14 -21.58
C ASP A 790 12.76 -24.42 -21.58
N ILE A 791 12.19 -25.53 -22.05
CA ILE A 791 12.85 -26.84 -22.13
C ILE A 791 13.23 -27.12 -23.58
N PHE A 792 14.47 -27.55 -23.80
CA PHE A 792 15.01 -27.88 -25.11
C PHE A 792 15.62 -29.29 -25.13
N GLU A 793 15.80 -29.84 -26.33
CA GLU A 793 16.49 -31.10 -26.58
C GLU A 793 17.95 -31.07 -26.07
N ALA A 794 18.50 -32.27 -25.83
CA ALA A 794 19.91 -32.44 -25.47
C ALA A 794 20.85 -31.79 -26.49
N GLY A 795 21.92 -31.15 -26.01
CA GLY A 795 22.91 -30.48 -26.85
C GLY A 795 22.47 -29.15 -27.50
N TRP A 796 21.27 -28.64 -27.20
CA TRP A 796 20.84 -27.31 -27.65
C TRP A 796 21.75 -26.19 -27.12
N THR A 797 21.95 -25.14 -27.92
CA THR A 797 22.75 -23.96 -27.53
C THR A 797 22.04 -22.65 -27.81
N GLU A 798 22.37 -21.59 -27.06
CA GLU A 798 21.77 -20.26 -27.20
C GLU A 798 21.86 -19.68 -28.63
N ARG A 799 22.84 -20.11 -29.45
CA ARG A 799 22.96 -19.70 -30.86
C ARG A 799 21.82 -20.20 -31.74
N GLN A 800 21.11 -21.24 -31.31
CA GLN A 800 19.96 -21.82 -32.01
C GLN A 800 18.65 -21.18 -31.57
N TRP A 801 18.66 -20.28 -30.59
CA TRP A 801 17.46 -19.60 -30.12
C TRP A 801 16.85 -18.74 -31.22
N LYS A 802 15.54 -18.93 -31.44
CA LYS A 802 14.78 -18.22 -32.46
C LYS A 802 13.40 -17.85 -31.92
N TRP A 803 12.97 -16.63 -32.22
CA TRP A 803 11.65 -16.12 -31.88
C TRP A 803 10.70 -16.16 -33.09
N PRO A 804 9.40 -16.48 -32.93
CA PRO A 804 8.77 -17.03 -31.72
C PRO A 804 9.16 -18.48 -31.46
N LEU A 805 9.08 -18.91 -30.20
CA LEU A 805 9.28 -20.31 -29.83
C LEU A 805 8.07 -21.15 -30.26
N VAL A 806 8.34 -22.26 -30.95
CA VAL A 806 7.32 -23.19 -31.48
C VAL A 806 7.74 -24.61 -31.11
N PRO A 807 6.92 -25.36 -30.35
CA PRO A 807 7.24 -26.74 -29.98
C PRO A 807 7.55 -27.60 -31.21
N GLY A 808 8.65 -28.37 -31.14
CA GLY A 808 9.16 -29.19 -32.24
C GLY A 808 10.09 -28.47 -33.22
N GLU A 809 10.27 -27.15 -33.11
CA GLU A 809 11.21 -26.39 -33.93
C GLU A 809 12.47 -25.99 -33.16
N ASN A 810 13.63 -26.06 -33.82
CA ASN A 810 14.94 -25.66 -33.26
C ASN A 810 15.25 -26.30 -31.89
N GLY A 811 14.77 -27.53 -31.68
CA GLY A 811 14.93 -28.29 -30.44
C GLY A 811 14.09 -27.79 -29.26
N TYR A 812 13.14 -26.87 -29.46
CA TYR A 812 12.24 -26.43 -28.39
C TYR A 812 11.15 -27.47 -28.11
N ILE A 813 11.06 -27.92 -26.85
CA ILE A 813 10.07 -28.91 -26.42
C ILE A 813 8.81 -28.21 -25.90
N GLY A 814 8.99 -27.18 -25.08
CA GLY A 814 7.90 -26.42 -24.50
C GLY A 814 8.31 -25.67 -23.24
N PRO A 815 7.43 -24.81 -22.70
CA PRO A 815 7.67 -24.16 -21.42
C PRO A 815 7.43 -25.14 -20.26
N ALA A 816 8.11 -24.95 -19.15
CA ALA A 816 7.78 -25.61 -17.89
C ALA A 816 6.40 -25.13 -17.36
N ALA A 817 5.79 -25.91 -16.48
CA ALA A 817 4.69 -25.51 -15.62
C ALA A 817 5.14 -25.63 -14.17
N SER A 818 5.10 -24.51 -13.43
CA SER A 818 5.58 -24.46 -12.06
C SER A 818 4.44 -24.62 -11.07
N TRP A 819 4.66 -25.35 -9.98
CA TRP A 819 3.67 -25.50 -8.92
C TRP A 819 3.34 -24.15 -8.27
N TYR A 820 2.06 -23.87 -8.07
CA TYR A 820 1.59 -22.54 -7.70
C TYR A 820 2.06 -22.08 -6.30
N GLY A 821 2.13 -23.02 -5.34
CA GLY A 821 2.59 -22.74 -3.98
C GLY A 821 4.12 -22.61 -3.81
N ALA A 822 4.89 -22.61 -4.90
CA ALA A 822 6.34 -22.47 -4.84
C ALA A 822 6.74 -21.16 -4.11
N GLY A 823 7.54 -21.30 -3.05
CA GLY A 823 7.97 -20.18 -2.20
C GLY A 823 6.97 -19.75 -1.13
N GLN A 824 5.81 -20.42 -1.03
CA GLN A 824 4.88 -20.29 0.10
C GLN A 824 5.14 -21.35 1.18
N VAL A 825 5.71 -22.49 0.79
CA VAL A 825 6.06 -23.60 1.68
C VAL A 825 7.51 -24.05 1.47
N ASN A 826 8.12 -24.65 2.50
CA ASN A 826 9.52 -25.09 2.47
C ASN A 826 9.72 -26.43 1.74
N TRP A 827 8.70 -27.29 1.76
CA TRP A 827 8.65 -28.57 1.06
C TRP A 827 7.25 -28.76 0.49
N PHE A 828 7.12 -29.61 -0.54
CA PHE A 828 5.83 -29.98 -1.10
C PHE A 828 5.07 -30.86 -0.09
N PRO A 829 3.92 -30.40 0.43
CA PRO A 829 3.12 -31.15 1.39
C PRO A 829 2.39 -32.32 0.73
N ALA A 830 2.20 -33.42 1.45
CA ALA A 830 1.61 -34.65 0.89
C ALA A 830 0.11 -34.54 0.55
N ASN A 831 -0.57 -33.53 1.07
CA ASN A 831 -2.00 -33.26 0.87
C ASN A 831 -2.27 -32.25 -0.26
N GLU A 832 -1.22 -31.69 -0.87
CA GLU A 832 -1.35 -30.76 -1.99
C GLU A 832 -1.45 -31.50 -3.33
N ASP A 833 -2.10 -30.87 -4.31
CA ASP A 833 -2.15 -31.38 -5.68
C ASP A 833 -0.92 -30.88 -6.48
N PRO A 834 -0.01 -31.78 -6.92
CA PRO A 834 1.14 -31.38 -7.72
C PRO A 834 0.77 -30.85 -9.12
N ASP A 835 -0.45 -31.12 -9.58
CA ASP A 835 -0.95 -30.65 -10.87
C ASP A 835 -1.48 -29.21 -10.82
N GLU A 836 -1.61 -28.60 -9.65
CA GLU A 836 -1.93 -27.17 -9.49
C GLU A 836 -0.72 -26.30 -9.86
N THR A 837 -0.64 -25.96 -11.15
CA THR A 837 0.50 -25.24 -11.72
C THR A 837 0.08 -23.94 -12.40
N TYR A 838 0.98 -22.96 -12.45
CA TYR A 838 0.96 -21.89 -13.45
C TYR A 838 2.00 -22.16 -14.53
N THR A 839 1.81 -21.62 -15.73
CA THR A 839 2.68 -21.88 -16.89
C THR A 839 3.51 -20.66 -17.28
N TYR A 840 4.66 -20.90 -17.93
CA TYR A 840 5.47 -19.82 -18.51
C TYR A 840 4.99 -19.46 -19.93
N PRO A 841 5.14 -18.19 -20.36
CA PRO A 841 5.84 -17.10 -19.68
C PRO A 841 5.08 -16.53 -18.46
N ARG A 842 5.80 -16.26 -17.37
CA ARG A 842 5.28 -15.43 -16.26
C ARG A 842 5.53 -13.98 -16.62
N ARG A 843 4.48 -13.15 -16.64
CA ARG A 843 4.59 -11.73 -16.98
C ARG A 843 4.56 -10.85 -15.74
N ASP A 844 5.08 -9.64 -15.90
CA ASP A 844 4.95 -8.54 -14.95
C ASP A 844 5.45 -8.84 -13.52
N LEU A 845 6.55 -9.59 -13.42
CA LEU A 845 7.14 -9.97 -12.14
C LEU A 845 7.85 -8.78 -11.48
N PHE A 846 7.48 -8.48 -10.23
CA PHE A 846 8.03 -7.38 -9.45
C PHE A 846 9.48 -7.63 -8.98
N ARG A 847 10.20 -6.56 -8.61
CA ARG A 847 11.58 -6.65 -8.10
C ARG A 847 11.62 -7.24 -6.69
N ASN A 848 12.75 -7.82 -6.26
CA ASN A 848 12.92 -8.21 -4.86
C ASN A 848 13.53 -7.06 -4.05
N ALA A 849 12.89 -6.66 -2.95
CA ALA A 849 13.46 -5.72 -1.99
C ALA A 849 14.15 -6.45 -0.84
N GLN A 850 14.98 -5.73 -0.08
CA GLN A 850 15.67 -6.30 1.07
C GLN A 850 14.73 -6.58 2.26
N THR A 851 13.64 -5.82 2.36
CA THR A 851 12.69 -5.86 3.47
C THR A 851 11.45 -6.73 3.19
N THR A 852 11.25 -7.16 1.94
CA THR A 852 10.12 -7.99 1.49
C THR A 852 10.57 -9.43 1.19
N GLN A 853 9.62 -10.29 0.77
CA GLN A 853 9.88 -11.70 0.41
C GLN A 853 11.20 -11.89 -0.36
N SER A 854 12.04 -12.78 0.17
CA SER A 854 13.47 -12.71 -0.08
C SER A 854 13.89 -13.12 -1.51
N TYR A 855 13.07 -13.88 -2.26
CA TYR A 855 13.32 -14.30 -3.65
C TYR A 855 12.02 -14.79 -4.31
N HIS A 856 12.01 -14.88 -5.64
CA HIS A 856 11.02 -15.63 -6.41
C HIS A 856 11.47 -17.08 -6.52
N GLU A 857 10.59 -18.02 -6.20
CA GLU A 857 10.86 -19.45 -6.23
C GLU A 857 10.00 -20.15 -7.27
N HIS A 858 10.61 -21.09 -7.99
CA HIS A 858 9.97 -21.81 -9.08
C HIS A 858 10.26 -23.31 -8.95
N TRP A 859 9.22 -24.11 -8.72
CA TRP A 859 9.32 -25.56 -8.58
C TRP A 859 8.78 -26.22 -9.83
N TRP A 860 9.57 -27.11 -10.45
CA TRP A 860 9.13 -27.84 -11.64
C TRP A 860 9.09 -29.33 -11.34
N PHE A 861 7.90 -29.91 -11.37
CA PHE A 861 7.72 -31.36 -11.17
C PHE A 861 7.83 -32.15 -12.49
N GLY A 862 8.26 -31.53 -13.60
CA GLY A 862 8.34 -32.19 -14.90
C GLY A 862 7.13 -31.93 -15.80
N LYS A 863 6.11 -31.22 -15.31
CA LYS A 863 4.94 -30.83 -16.11
C LYS A 863 5.28 -29.73 -17.10
N LEU A 864 4.87 -29.87 -18.35
CA LEU A 864 5.04 -28.88 -19.41
C LEU A 864 3.80 -27.99 -19.51
N GLY A 865 3.92 -26.80 -20.10
CA GLY A 865 2.83 -25.83 -20.23
C GLY A 865 1.69 -26.25 -21.16
N ASN A 866 1.78 -27.42 -21.79
CA ASN A 866 0.67 -28.08 -22.49
C ASN A 866 -0.02 -29.16 -21.64
N GLY A 867 0.30 -29.26 -20.35
CA GLY A 867 -0.25 -30.23 -19.41
C GLY A 867 0.44 -31.60 -19.41
N SER A 868 1.27 -31.91 -20.41
CA SER A 868 1.96 -33.19 -20.49
C SER A 868 3.14 -33.28 -19.51
N GLN A 869 3.46 -34.50 -19.07
CA GLN A 869 4.63 -34.78 -18.24
C GLN A 869 5.85 -35.07 -19.13
N ILE A 870 6.98 -34.41 -18.86
CA ILE A 870 8.24 -34.62 -19.60
C ILE A 870 8.67 -36.09 -19.56
N GLU A 871 9.14 -36.61 -20.69
CA GLU A 871 9.64 -38.00 -20.77
C GLU A 871 11.03 -38.15 -20.16
N PRO A 872 11.39 -39.33 -19.62
CA PRO A 872 12.76 -39.61 -19.21
C PRO A 872 13.75 -39.42 -20.37
N GLY A 873 14.84 -38.71 -20.11
CA GLY A 873 15.77 -38.28 -21.16
C GLY A 873 16.68 -37.16 -20.71
N LYS A 874 17.51 -36.69 -21.66
CA LYS A 874 18.43 -35.57 -21.44
C LYS A 874 17.91 -34.30 -22.11
N TYR A 875 18.04 -33.18 -21.41
CA TYR A 875 17.45 -31.91 -21.83
C TYR A 875 18.33 -30.72 -21.48
N THR A 876 18.14 -29.63 -22.20
CA THR A 876 18.74 -28.33 -21.88
C THR A 876 17.68 -27.40 -21.34
N TRP A 877 17.97 -26.70 -20.23
CA TRP A 877 17.09 -25.65 -19.73
C TRP A 877 17.53 -24.28 -20.17
N ARG A 878 16.55 -23.42 -20.43
CA ARG A 878 16.74 -21.99 -20.57
C ARG A 878 15.80 -21.27 -19.62
N PHE A 879 16.33 -20.87 -18.47
CA PHE A 879 15.64 -19.95 -17.58
C PHE A 879 16.12 -18.53 -17.86
N ALA A 880 15.23 -17.65 -18.28
CA ALA A 880 15.58 -16.33 -18.80
C ALA A 880 14.63 -15.25 -18.30
N THR A 881 15.20 -14.11 -17.91
CA THR A 881 14.46 -12.91 -17.48
C THR A 881 14.71 -11.77 -18.46
N LEU A 882 13.65 -11.12 -18.93
CA LEU A 882 13.76 -10.00 -19.87
C LEU A 882 14.34 -8.78 -19.15
N LYS A 883 15.37 -8.16 -19.73
CA LYS A 883 15.98 -6.93 -19.21
C LYS A 883 15.00 -5.74 -19.30
N PRO A 884 15.16 -4.68 -18.48
CA PRO A 884 14.35 -3.47 -18.60
C PRO A 884 14.39 -2.90 -20.02
N PHE A 885 13.23 -2.51 -20.56
CA PHE A 885 13.07 -2.06 -21.95
C PHE A 885 13.60 -3.05 -23.01
N GLY A 886 13.69 -4.33 -22.65
CA GLY A 886 14.14 -5.40 -23.54
C GLY A 886 13.09 -5.74 -24.60
N ASN A 887 13.54 -6.04 -25.81
CA ASN A 887 12.68 -6.63 -26.83
C ASN A 887 12.69 -8.16 -26.70
N ARG A 888 11.54 -8.76 -26.40
CA ARG A 888 11.40 -10.21 -26.19
C ARG A 888 11.88 -11.05 -27.38
N ALA A 889 11.86 -10.50 -28.60
CA ALA A 889 12.29 -11.18 -29.82
C ALA A 889 13.82 -11.25 -30.01
N ASN A 890 14.61 -10.55 -29.18
CA ASN A 890 16.05 -10.45 -29.33
C ASN A 890 16.79 -11.19 -28.19
N ALA A 891 17.64 -12.16 -28.53
CA ALA A 891 18.29 -13.05 -27.54
C ALA A 891 19.15 -12.30 -26.51
N ASP A 892 19.87 -11.26 -26.93
CA ASP A 892 20.77 -10.42 -26.11
C ASP A 892 20.03 -9.52 -25.10
N ASN A 893 18.70 -9.43 -25.22
CA ASN A 893 17.84 -8.66 -24.33
C ASN A 893 17.40 -9.47 -23.10
N TRP A 894 17.83 -10.73 -22.98
CA TRP A 894 17.52 -11.62 -21.87
C TRP A 894 18.74 -11.83 -20.96
N SER A 895 18.54 -11.82 -19.64
CA SER A 895 19.50 -12.37 -18.68
C SER A 895 19.23 -13.86 -18.50
N VAL A 896 20.09 -14.70 -19.08
CA VAL A 896 19.91 -16.16 -19.13
C VAL A 896 20.70 -16.85 -18.01
N TYR A 897 20.02 -17.67 -17.22
CA TYR A 897 20.65 -18.59 -16.28
C TYR A 897 21.20 -19.80 -17.03
N LYS A 898 22.52 -19.96 -17.03
CA LYS A 898 23.18 -21.10 -17.65
C LYS A 898 23.17 -22.30 -16.71
N THR A 899 22.62 -23.41 -17.17
CA THR A 899 22.59 -24.69 -16.44
C THR A 899 23.41 -25.75 -17.19
N PRO A 900 23.89 -26.80 -16.51
CA PRO A 900 24.32 -28.01 -17.21
C PRO A 900 23.13 -28.64 -17.95
N GLU A 901 23.42 -29.59 -18.85
CA GLU A 901 22.41 -30.52 -19.36
C GLU A 901 21.87 -31.35 -18.19
N ILE A 902 20.55 -31.53 -18.15
CA ILE A 902 19.86 -32.26 -17.08
C ILE A 902 19.31 -33.60 -17.58
N GLU A 903 19.23 -34.59 -16.70
CA GLU A 903 18.67 -35.91 -16.97
C GLU A 903 17.39 -36.14 -16.16
N VAL A 904 16.26 -36.32 -16.84
CA VAL A 904 15.01 -36.79 -16.22
C VAL A 904 15.06 -38.30 -16.13
N ARG A 905 14.93 -38.84 -14.91
CA ARG A 905 14.99 -40.29 -14.61
C ARG A 905 13.65 -40.89 -14.19
N GLY A 906 12.64 -40.07 -13.95
CA GLY A 906 11.33 -40.51 -13.48
C GLY A 906 10.22 -39.51 -13.79
N LYS A 907 9.02 -39.81 -13.30
CA LYS A 907 7.82 -38.97 -13.29
C LYS A 907 7.23 -39.06 -11.87
N TYR A 908 6.55 -38.02 -11.40
CA TYR A 908 5.90 -38.04 -10.07
C TYR A 908 4.61 -38.84 -10.08
#